data_AF-A0A7W4CNY1-F1
#
_entry.id   AF-A0A7W4CNY1-F1
#
_cell.length_a   1.000
_cell.length_b   1.000
_cell.length_c   1.000
_cell.angle_alpha   90.00
_cell.angle_beta   90.00
_cell.angle_gamma   90.00
#
_symmetry.space_group_name_H-M   'P 1'
#
loop_
_entity.id
_entity.type
_entity.pdbx_description
1 polymer ?
#
loop_
_entity_poly.entity_id
_entity_poly.type
_entity_poly.pdbx_seq_one_letter_code
_entity_poly.pdbx_strand_id
1 'polypeptide(L)'
;MSKRGKGQTVSGRSVFNILSIFLVSTLFCLLRFESTHASTASLGMPGEVKVETDFSTGNKMEFSKSINITINTNSPLGYKLLFSSDSEDNSLVSNDPKNDYSIPSVYGSDYVLSRDMHNQYGYNIKETDDQIYQQIPSLSSPLKIKQVKDPLTAADIVKFNLGFELESSAQPGEYHRNLIFTLLAEDQASIQLVNGVEINKAIKKAVGITDASYLDNPLTTTPDDPWPDLNITVGRNKCSDNITKERTSVISLPDSDAEVYLSSYRNSWDQICIWSNATELVFSEDLSYMYAGLGGINSSVNFNFADGRSKSTLNFKKVKTLDHLFQNTIGYNNGSFEASSLFEYLKDSPIESAESIFENSTVQAVEKFANIVNRAKNLAYAFRNAKSLSQVNFSDWIIGEALDTQSMFEGSGIGQAILSNATFAKTKNTEKMFKDTQSSSSIQLPKAVFDETTNTNSMFMNSTSAKILLPLATFAKSTDAGSMFQKIPLTEFNLSSATFTNTTNFSNFFKESGHYTLTVNLPKLSLASAENLSSMFQKSEIGKLNLNSSPMGGNHITDMSSMFQDCASLEEIDLHNITTGPLENIASMFKHLPYIKKIVLPSVFNTANVTDFSYLLSDSIRLATLENGDKIKLTSATNTNHMFYNLPSLDIKDFINHIESENITDAAYMFYRTTSSQNVTIPTAFKTHNISNMQSMFNGFRTPSLDISNMQFDSVTTMEEMFSGITIKSSEMTLDDYNYSAKQIIWPTGTINAPNLTSLRGLYKGHHYLTQAIFPKLNTTVLTDLSFIFSNFTNSLTKLDLTGLDTSHVETVESMFAGTHFTLDVPTKISFDTSNVHNMHNMFYYAKSSDGLLDLSDLNVSNVTDMSNLVYCTWIVTVDLTGWDTRNVTNMAEMFRDSNYLKTIYVSESFVTTNVTKSDGIFHSSYGISFVGGNGTTATGSEDITYARIDKPGQPGLFTKK
;
A
#
# COMPACT_ATOMS: atom_id res chain seq x y z
N MET A 1 12.39 -97.19 -66.77
CA MET A 1 11.91 -98.21 -67.74
C MET A 1 11.06 -99.23 -67.00
N SER A 2 10.01 -99.77 -67.65
CA SER A 2 9.09 -100.89 -67.26
C SER A 2 8.59 -100.98 -65.81
N LYS A 3 7.29 -100.86 -65.45
CA LYS A 3 6.06 -101.63 -65.77
C LYS A 3 5.98 -103.09 -65.24
N ARG A 4 4.88 -103.34 -64.50
CA ARG A 4 4.16 -104.61 -64.17
C ARG A 4 4.85 -105.56 -63.15
N GLY A 5 4.12 -106.30 -62.30
CA GLY A 5 2.66 -106.54 -62.21
C GLY A 5 2.16 -107.05 -60.83
N LYS A 6 0.85 -107.35 -60.71
CA LYS A 6 0.09 -107.62 -59.46
C LYS A 6 -0.05 -109.11 -59.07
N GLY A 7 -0.36 -109.36 -57.79
CA GLY A 7 -1.04 -110.55 -57.22
C GLY A 7 -0.54 -110.91 -55.80
N GLN A 8 -1.18 -110.53 -54.68
CA GLN A 8 -2.34 -111.17 -53.98
C GLN A 8 -2.13 -112.69 -53.71
N THR A 9 -2.39 -113.30 -52.54
CA THR A 9 -3.23 -113.00 -51.33
C THR A 9 -2.85 -114.02 -50.21
N VAL A 10 -3.09 -113.91 -48.87
CA VAL A 10 -3.66 -112.91 -47.92
C VAL A 10 -3.25 -113.30 -46.45
N SER A 11 -3.69 -112.55 -45.41
CA SER A 11 -3.70 -112.87 -43.94
C SER A 11 -2.40 -112.65 -43.14
N GLY A 12 -2.36 -111.90 -42.02
CA GLY A 12 -3.42 -111.10 -41.39
C GLY A 12 -3.22 -110.90 -39.87
N ARG A 13 -2.61 -109.78 -39.43
CA ARG A 13 -2.68 -109.24 -38.06
C ARG A 13 -2.30 -107.75 -38.06
N SER A 14 -3.08 -106.91 -37.38
CA SER A 14 -2.92 -105.45 -37.37
C SER A 14 -1.87 -104.97 -36.35
N VAL A 15 -1.28 -103.81 -36.61
CA VAL A 15 -0.28 -103.10 -35.79
C VAL A 15 -0.68 -101.62 -35.75
N PHE A 16 -0.77 -101.02 -34.56
CA PHE A 16 -1.01 -99.58 -34.42
C PHE A 16 0.29 -98.80 -34.34
N ASN A 17 0.45 -97.86 -35.27
CA ASN A 17 1.37 -96.73 -35.18
C ASN A 17 0.53 -95.46 -35.29
N ILE A 18 0.38 -94.70 -34.21
CA ILE A 18 -0.08 -93.31 -34.31
C ILE A 18 1.14 -92.48 -34.74
N LEU A 19 1.11 -91.90 -35.95
CA LEU A 19 2.08 -90.90 -36.35
C LEU A 19 1.70 -89.54 -35.73
N SER A 20 2.08 -89.34 -34.46
CA SER A 20 2.07 -88.02 -33.85
C SER A 20 3.18 -87.16 -34.47
N ILE A 21 2.94 -86.62 -35.66
CA ILE A 21 3.79 -85.57 -36.25
C ILE A 21 3.49 -84.25 -35.53
N PHE A 22 3.92 -84.13 -34.27
CA PHE A 22 4.45 -82.85 -33.85
C PHE A 22 5.69 -82.63 -34.71
N LEU A 23 5.67 -81.63 -35.58
CA LEU A 23 6.76 -81.40 -36.52
C LEU A 23 7.98 -80.95 -35.73
N VAL A 24 8.86 -81.91 -35.39
CA VAL A 24 10.22 -81.68 -34.91
C VAL A 24 11.02 -81.14 -36.10
N SER A 25 10.71 -79.90 -36.48
CA SER A 25 11.77 -79.01 -36.85
C SER A 25 12.61 -78.84 -35.59
N THR A 26 13.90 -79.11 -35.71
CA THR A 26 14.90 -78.61 -34.77
C THR A 26 14.97 -77.09 -34.95
N LEU A 27 13.92 -76.39 -34.55
CA LEU A 27 13.91 -74.95 -34.45
C LEU A 27 14.70 -74.61 -33.20
N PHE A 28 16.02 -74.52 -33.39
CA PHE A 28 16.84 -73.60 -32.61
C PHE A 28 16.22 -72.21 -32.82
N CYS A 29 15.23 -71.86 -31.99
CA CYS A 29 14.79 -70.48 -31.79
C CYS A 29 15.88 -69.72 -31.02
N LEU A 30 17.07 -69.67 -31.63
CA LEU A 30 17.95 -68.52 -31.56
C LEU A 30 17.24 -67.37 -32.28
N LEU A 31 16.19 -66.85 -31.65
CA LEU A 31 15.74 -65.49 -31.89
C LEU A 31 16.82 -64.56 -31.34
N ARG A 32 17.92 -64.44 -32.10
CA ARG A 32 18.76 -63.25 -32.05
C ARG A 32 17.94 -62.11 -32.65
N PHE A 33 17.06 -61.54 -31.83
CA PHE A 33 16.70 -60.14 -32.05
C PHE A 33 17.96 -59.33 -31.81
N GLU A 34 18.60 -58.87 -32.88
CA GLU A 34 19.50 -57.72 -32.78
C GLU A 34 18.63 -56.52 -32.36
N SER A 35 18.84 -56.10 -31.11
CA SER A 35 18.45 -54.82 -30.49
C SER A 35 17.42 -53.99 -31.27
N THR A 36 16.18 -54.49 -31.30
CA THR A 36 15.01 -53.74 -31.73
C THR A 36 14.02 -53.74 -30.57
N HIS A 37 13.77 -52.56 -30.01
CA HIS A 37 12.98 -52.39 -28.79
C HIS A 37 11.51 -52.74 -29.03
N ALA A 38 11.16 -54.00 -28.80
CA ALA A 38 9.78 -54.48 -28.78
C ALA A 38 9.33 -54.64 -27.32
N SER A 39 8.52 -53.70 -26.84
CA SER A 39 7.90 -53.74 -25.50
C SER A 39 6.93 -54.91 -25.31
N THR A 40 6.50 -55.53 -26.42
CA THR A 40 5.61 -56.70 -26.45
C THR A 40 6.11 -57.71 -27.46
N ALA A 41 6.13 -58.98 -27.10
CA ALA A 41 6.44 -60.09 -27.99
C ALA A 41 5.41 -61.21 -27.78
N SER A 42 4.66 -61.57 -28.84
CA SER A 42 3.70 -62.67 -28.79
C SER A 42 4.18 -63.87 -29.58
N LEU A 43 4.16 -65.04 -28.95
CA LEU A 43 4.44 -66.34 -29.57
C LEU A 43 3.14 -67.11 -29.71
N GLY A 44 2.70 -67.34 -30.96
CA GLY A 44 1.65 -68.30 -31.26
C GLY A 44 2.24 -69.70 -31.42
N MET A 45 1.79 -70.65 -30.61
CA MET A 45 2.09 -72.07 -30.75
C MET A 45 0.88 -72.80 -31.34
N PRO A 46 0.97 -73.38 -32.55
CA PRO A 46 -0.11 -74.21 -33.08
C PRO A 46 -0.19 -75.51 -32.27
N GLY A 47 -1.31 -75.71 -31.59
CA GLY A 47 -1.69 -77.00 -31.03
C GLY A 47 -2.46 -77.77 -32.09
N GLU A 48 -1.81 -78.72 -32.76
CA GLU A 48 -2.42 -79.63 -33.73
C GLU A 48 -2.59 -81.02 -33.10
N VAL A 49 -3.81 -81.58 -33.20
CA VAL A 49 -4.17 -82.91 -32.71
C VAL A 49 -4.81 -83.70 -33.85
N LYS A 50 -4.17 -84.80 -34.23
CA LYS A 50 -4.70 -85.73 -35.24
C LYS A 50 -5.29 -86.96 -34.58
N VAL A 51 -6.58 -87.20 -34.81
CA VAL A 51 -7.33 -88.37 -34.33
C VAL A 51 -7.57 -89.32 -35.50
N GLU A 52 -7.02 -90.53 -35.44
CA GLU A 52 -7.15 -91.56 -36.48
C GLU A 52 -8.11 -92.69 -36.04
N THR A 53 -8.84 -93.29 -36.99
CA THR A 53 -9.84 -94.34 -36.73
C THR A 53 -9.20 -95.68 -36.36
N ASP A 54 -9.07 -96.00 -35.07
CA ASP A 54 -9.36 -97.36 -34.54
C ASP A 54 -9.41 -97.40 -33.00
N PHE A 55 -10.36 -96.69 -32.40
CA PHE A 55 -10.66 -96.90 -30.98
C PHE A 55 -11.40 -98.22 -30.79
N SER A 56 -10.69 -99.24 -30.30
CA SER A 56 -11.33 -100.43 -29.73
C SER A 56 -12.26 -100.02 -28.58
N THR A 57 -13.51 -100.48 -28.63
CA THR A 57 -14.62 -100.01 -27.78
C THR A 57 -14.28 -100.06 -26.29
N GLY A 58 -14.19 -98.88 -25.65
CA GLY A 58 -14.03 -98.73 -24.20
C GLY A 58 -12.67 -98.21 -23.70
N ASN A 59 -11.70 -97.93 -24.58
CA ASN A 59 -10.40 -97.38 -24.18
C ASN A 59 -10.35 -95.84 -24.19
N LYS A 60 -9.84 -95.24 -23.11
CA LYS A 60 -9.43 -93.83 -23.01
C LYS A 60 -7.98 -93.66 -23.50
N MET A 61 -7.65 -92.49 -24.04
CA MET A 61 -6.29 -92.09 -24.41
C MET A 61 -5.91 -90.81 -23.66
N GLU A 62 -4.95 -90.93 -22.75
CA GLU A 62 -4.38 -89.83 -21.97
C GLU A 62 -3.03 -89.42 -22.58
N PHE A 63 -2.83 -88.12 -22.79
CA PHE A 63 -1.56 -87.57 -23.26
C PHE A 63 -1.27 -86.24 -22.56
N SER A 64 -0.04 -86.06 -22.07
CA SER A 64 0.44 -84.76 -21.62
C SER A 64 1.80 -84.38 -22.18
N LYS A 65 2.03 -83.07 -22.30
CA LYS A 65 3.27 -82.51 -22.83
C LYS A 65 3.70 -81.26 -22.08
N SER A 66 4.85 -81.35 -21.42
CA SER A 66 5.55 -80.20 -20.85
C SER A 66 6.34 -79.42 -21.92
N ILE A 67 6.25 -78.10 -21.85
CA ILE A 67 6.95 -77.10 -22.65
C ILE A 67 7.67 -76.17 -21.68
N ASN A 68 8.94 -75.86 -21.95
CA ASN A 68 9.69 -74.83 -21.22
C ASN A 68 9.62 -73.52 -22.01
N ILE A 69 9.01 -72.49 -21.44
CA ILE A 69 9.03 -71.13 -22.00
C ILE A 69 10.21 -70.41 -21.36
N THR A 70 11.32 -70.31 -22.08
CA THR A 70 12.52 -69.59 -21.61
C THR A 70 12.42 -68.11 -21.95
N ILE A 71 12.51 -67.26 -20.93
CA ILE A 71 12.36 -65.81 -21.04
C ILE A 71 13.70 -65.15 -20.74
N ASN A 72 14.19 -64.39 -21.72
CA ASN A 72 15.30 -63.46 -21.56
C ASN A 72 14.76 -62.06 -21.84
N THR A 73 14.94 -61.16 -20.87
CA THR A 73 14.67 -59.74 -21.04
C THR A 73 15.78 -58.94 -20.36
N ASN A 74 16.14 -57.80 -20.95
CA ASN A 74 17.00 -56.78 -20.34
C ASN A 74 16.19 -55.66 -19.66
N SER A 75 14.87 -55.85 -19.54
CA SER A 75 13.96 -54.87 -18.96
C SER A 75 14.27 -54.60 -17.49
N PRO A 76 14.41 -53.33 -17.06
CA PRO A 76 14.79 -52.98 -15.70
C PRO A 76 13.65 -53.12 -14.67
N LEU A 77 12.41 -53.35 -15.11
CA LEU A 77 11.25 -53.58 -14.22
C LEU A 77 10.69 -55.01 -14.38
N GLY A 78 11.44 -55.91 -15.02
CA GLY A 78 11.06 -57.31 -15.21
C GLY A 78 10.07 -57.52 -16.38
N TYR A 79 9.09 -58.41 -16.19
CA TYR A 79 8.16 -58.79 -17.26
C TYR A 79 6.82 -59.35 -16.74
N LYS A 80 5.80 -59.31 -17.59
CA LYS A 80 4.54 -60.07 -17.44
C LYS A 80 4.41 -61.09 -18.58
N LEU A 81 4.06 -62.33 -18.27
CA LEU A 81 3.72 -63.36 -19.26
C LEU A 81 2.23 -63.64 -19.19
N LEU A 82 1.54 -63.36 -20.29
CA LEU A 82 0.12 -63.65 -20.49
C LEU A 82 -0.05 -64.88 -21.39
N PHE A 83 -1.18 -65.57 -21.23
CA PHE A 83 -1.55 -66.76 -21.98
C PHE A 83 -3.03 -66.68 -22.39
N SER A 84 -3.34 -67.01 -23.64
CA SER A 84 -4.71 -67.15 -24.17
C SER A 84 -4.79 -68.13 -25.34
N SER A 85 -6.01 -68.47 -25.74
CA SER A 85 -6.33 -68.92 -27.08
C SER A 85 -6.23 -67.76 -28.10
N ASP A 86 -6.18 -68.08 -29.39
CA ASP A 86 -6.30 -67.12 -30.50
C ASP A 86 -7.75 -66.74 -30.87
N SER A 87 -8.71 -67.17 -30.05
CA SER A 87 -10.15 -67.14 -30.32
C SER A 87 -10.94 -67.05 -29.02
N GLU A 88 -12.19 -66.58 -29.10
CA GLU A 88 -13.13 -66.62 -27.97
C GLU A 88 -13.59 -68.05 -27.66
N ASP A 89 -13.87 -68.83 -28.70
CA ASP A 89 -13.99 -70.28 -28.57
C ASP A 89 -12.60 -70.88 -28.42
N ASN A 90 -12.36 -71.49 -27.27
CA ASN A 90 -11.11 -72.13 -26.87
C ASN A 90 -11.08 -73.63 -27.19
N SER A 91 -12.09 -74.18 -27.87
CA SER A 91 -12.10 -75.57 -28.36
C SER A 91 -11.10 -75.77 -29.51
N LEU A 92 -10.47 -76.94 -29.64
CA LEU A 92 -9.80 -77.30 -30.90
C LEU A 92 -10.86 -77.55 -31.97
N VAL A 93 -10.72 -76.94 -33.14
CA VAL A 93 -11.66 -77.04 -34.27
C VAL A 93 -11.03 -77.75 -35.46
N SER A 94 -11.83 -78.40 -36.30
CA SER A 94 -11.28 -79.17 -37.42
C SER A 94 -10.85 -78.31 -38.61
N ASN A 95 -9.78 -78.72 -39.28
CA ASN A 95 -9.38 -78.16 -40.58
C ASN A 95 -10.35 -78.51 -41.74
N ASP A 96 -11.20 -79.54 -41.59
CA ASP A 96 -12.24 -79.84 -42.59
C ASP A 96 -13.53 -79.06 -42.26
N PRO A 97 -13.98 -78.11 -43.11
CA PRO A 97 -15.21 -77.35 -42.88
C PRO A 97 -16.51 -78.19 -42.94
N LYS A 98 -16.42 -79.51 -43.17
CA LYS A 98 -17.53 -80.46 -43.05
C LYS A 98 -17.57 -81.21 -41.72
N ASN A 99 -16.54 -81.07 -40.89
CA ASN A 99 -16.47 -81.66 -39.55
C ASN A 99 -16.83 -80.60 -38.51
N ASP A 100 -18.02 -80.70 -37.94
CA ASP A 100 -18.52 -79.81 -36.89
C ASP A 100 -18.13 -80.26 -35.47
N TYR A 101 -17.39 -81.37 -35.35
CA TYR A 101 -16.82 -81.81 -34.08
C TYR A 101 -15.72 -80.87 -33.60
N SER A 102 -15.65 -80.67 -32.28
CA SER A 102 -14.57 -79.93 -31.62
C SER A 102 -14.16 -80.64 -30.33
N ILE A 103 -12.92 -80.40 -29.90
CA ILE A 103 -12.39 -80.90 -28.63
C ILE A 103 -12.39 -79.69 -27.67
N PRO A 104 -13.42 -79.53 -26.81
CA PRO A 104 -13.53 -78.39 -25.92
C PRO A 104 -12.39 -78.34 -24.90
N SER A 105 -12.10 -77.15 -24.38
CA SER A 105 -11.28 -77.07 -23.18
C SER A 105 -12.06 -77.56 -21.95
N VAL A 106 -11.35 -77.96 -20.89
CA VAL A 106 -11.96 -78.18 -19.57
C VAL A 106 -12.65 -76.91 -19.06
N TYR A 107 -13.60 -77.04 -18.14
CA TYR A 107 -14.46 -75.91 -17.72
C TYR A 107 -14.18 -75.49 -16.26
N GLY A 108 -13.28 -74.53 -16.08
CA GLY A 108 -12.79 -74.09 -14.77
C GLY A 108 -11.40 -74.64 -14.42
N SER A 109 -11.19 -75.04 -13.17
CA SER A 109 -9.92 -75.54 -12.63
C SER A 109 -10.04 -76.97 -12.10
N ASP A 110 -8.88 -77.57 -11.77
CA ASP A 110 -8.76 -78.80 -10.99
C ASP A 110 -9.24 -80.11 -11.66
N TYR A 111 -9.27 -80.15 -13.01
CA TYR A 111 -9.63 -81.34 -13.78
C TYR A 111 -8.48 -82.36 -13.82
N VAL A 112 -8.69 -83.54 -13.25
CA VAL A 112 -7.71 -84.65 -13.27
C VAL A 112 -7.81 -85.43 -14.58
N LEU A 113 -6.67 -85.59 -15.26
CA LEU A 113 -6.56 -86.13 -16.63
C LEU A 113 -7.32 -87.44 -16.89
N SER A 114 -7.27 -88.36 -15.93
CA SER A 114 -7.78 -89.74 -16.03
C SER A 114 -9.17 -89.93 -15.41
N ARG A 115 -9.78 -88.87 -14.86
CA ARG A 115 -11.01 -88.94 -14.05
C ARG A 115 -12.08 -87.94 -14.49
N ASP A 116 -11.70 -86.69 -14.75
CA ASP A 116 -12.64 -85.58 -14.92
C ASP A 116 -12.69 -85.05 -16.36
N MET A 117 -11.64 -85.29 -17.15
CA MET A 117 -11.57 -84.92 -18.55
C MET A 117 -12.23 -86.00 -19.41
N HIS A 118 -13.00 -85.58 -20.42
CA HIS A 118 -13.62 -86.49 -21.40
C HIS A 118 -13.70 -85.79 -22.76
N ASN A 119 -12.94 -86.26 -23.76
CA ASN A 119 -12.75 -85.57 -25.05
C ASN A 119 -12.37 -84.10 -24.89
N GLN A 120 -11.42 -83.82 -24.00
CA GLN A 120 -11.11 -82.46 -23.54
C GLN A 120 -9.61 -82.20 -23.49
N TYR A 121 -9.26 -80.92 -23.43
CA TYR A 121 -7.89 -80.48 -23.21
C TYR A 121 -7.77 -79.29 -22.23
N GLY A 122 -6.64 -79.18 -21.56
CA GLY A 122 -6.39 -78.11 -20.59
C GLY A 122 -4.92 -77.92 -20.30
N TYR A 123 -4.58 -76.86 -19.57
CA TYR A 123 -3.20 -76.49 -19.26
C TYR A 123 -2.89 -76.50 -17.76
N ASN A 124 -1.61 -76.62 -17.41
CA ASN A 124 -1.11 -76.62 -16.05
C ASN A 124 0.28 -75.95 -16.02
N ILE A 125 0.51 -75.01 -15.10
CA ILE A 125 1.77 -74.24 -15.00
C ILE A 125 2.67 -74.67 -13.82
N LYS A 126 2.41 -75.84 -13.22
CA LYS A 126 3.25 -76.39 -12.15
C LYS A 126 4.60 -76.88 -12.68
N GLU A 127 5.62 -76.80 -11.82
CA GLU A 127 7.01 -77.17 -12.12
C GLU A 127 7.18 -78.65 -12.52
N THR A 128 6.34 -79.51 -11.94
CA THR A 128 6.15 -80.90 -12.33
C THR A 128 4.69 -81.06 -12.72
N ASP A 129 4.41 -81.69 -13.87
CA ASP A 129 3.04 -81.94 -14.32
C ASP A 129 2.37 -82.97 -13.39
N ASP A 130 1.42 -82.50 -12.58
CA ASP A 130 0.65 -83.32 -11.65
C ASP A 130 -0.66 -83.86 -12.26
N GLN A 131 -0.83 -83.71 -13.58
CA GLN A 131 -2.01 -84.15 -14.35
C GLN A 131 -3.33 -83.48 -13.92
N ILE A 132 -3.25 -82.30 -13.30
CA ILE A 132 -4.40 -81.47 -12.92
C ILE A 132 -4.42 -80.22 -13.82
N TYR A 133 -5.42 -80.15 -14.70
CA TYR A 133 -5.50 -79.13 -15.75
C TYR A 133 -6.61 -78.10 -15.53
N GLN A 134 -6.44 -76.96 -16.19
CA GLN A 134 -7.30 -75.77 -16.11
C GLN A 134 -7.73 -75.34 -17.52
N GLN A 135 -8.83 -74.59 -17.57
CA GLN A 135 -9.45 -74.11 -18.80
C GLN A 135 -8.54 -73.15 -19.57
N ILE A 136 -8.33 -73.42 -20.87
CA ILE A 136 -7.60 -72.53 -21.76
C ILE A 136 -8.33 -71.17 -21.83
N PRO A 137 -7.71 -70.05 -21.41
CA PRO A 137 -8.35 -68.73 -21.40
C PRO A 137 -8.69 -68.24 -22.81
N SER A 138 -9.78 -67.49 -22.95
CA SER A 138 -10.21 -66.91 -24.24
C SER A 138 -9.35 -65.72 -24.67
N LEU A 139 -9.42 -65.34 -25.95
CA LEU A 139 -8.66 -64.20 -26.50
C LEU A 139 -8.98 -62.88 -25.78
N SER A 140 -10.23 -62.59 -25.45
CA SER A 140 -10.65 -61.39 -24.71
C SER A 140 -10.21 -61.37 -23.24
N SER A 141 -9.85 -62.52 -22.67
CA SER A 141 -9.55 -62.69 -21.24
C SER A 141 -8.20 -63.40 -21.03
N PRO A 142 -7.08 -62.85 -21.52
CA PRO A 142 -5.76 -63.47 -21.40
C PRO A 142 -5.31 -63.55 -19.93
N LEU A 143 -4.92 -64.74 -19.49
CA LEU A 143 -4.51 -65.00 -18.13
C LEU A 143 -3.04 -64.65 -17.90
N LYS A 144 -2.74 -63.89 -16.84
CA LYS A 144 -1.37 -63.64 -16.40
C LYS A 144 -0.81 -64.87 -15.68
N ILE A 145 -0.02 -65.68 -16.39
CA ILE A 145 0.58 -66.92 -15.86
C ILE A 145 1.91 -66.70 -15.12
N LYS A 146 2.62 -65.58 -15.36
CA LYS A 146 3.76 -65.15 -14.51
C LYS A 146 3.96 -63.63 -14.53
N GLN A 147 4.56 -63.10 -13.45
CA GLN A 147 5.06 -61.74 -13.37
C GLN A 147 6.35 -61.71 -12.54
N VAL A 148 7.36 -60.99 -13.04
CA VAL A 148 8.61 -60.67 -12.34
C VAL A 148 8.74 -59.14 -12.35
N LYS A 149 9.08 -58.53 -11.21
CA LYS A 149 9.17 -57.06 -11.06
C LYS A 149 10.61 -56.51 -11.05
N ASP A 150 11.59 -57.39 -11.07
CA ASP A 150 13.01 -57.09 -10.96
C ASP A 150 13.74 -57.41 -12.28
N PRO A 151 14.90 -56.79 -12.57
CA PRO A 151 15.74 -57.17 -13.71
C PRO A 151 16.16 -58.65 -13.63
N LEU A 152 16.00 -59.39 -14.72
CA LEU A 152 16.48 -60.77 -14.79
C LEU A 152 18.01 -60.82 -14.77
N THR A 153 18.57 -61.48 -13.76
CA THR A 153 20.01 -61.76 -13.65
C THR A 153 20.43 -63.01 -14.43
N ALA A 154 19.47 -63.86 -14.81
CA ALA A 154 19.62 -65.04 -15.65
C ALA A 154 18.29 -65.34 -16.36
N ALA A 155 18.31 -66.19 -17.38
CA ALA A 155 17.11 -66.61 -18.11
C ALA A 155 16.09 -67.25 -17.14
N ASP A 156 14.86 -66.75 -17.15
CA ASP A 156 13.76 -67.31 -16.38
C ASP A 156 13.05 -68.41 -17.19
N ILE A 157 12.54 -69.43 -16.54
CA ILE A 157 11.86 -70.55 -17.20
C ILE A 157 10.46 -70.69 -16.61
N VAL A 158 9.45 -70.74 -17.47
CA VAL A 158 8.07 -71.05 -17.11
C VAL A 158 7.71 -72.42 -17.64
N LYS A 159 7.25 -73.31 -16.76
CA LYS A 159 6.69 -74.60 -17.15
C LYS A 159 5.27 -74.40 -17.64
N PHE A 160 4.97 -74.97 -18.79
CA PHE A 160 3.64 -75.03 -19.35
C PHE A 160 3.36 -76.46 -19.79
N ASN A 161 2.43 -77.13 -19.14
CA ASN A 161 2.03 -78.50 -19.42
C ASN A 161 0.64 -78.48 -20.07
N LEU A 162 0.49 -79.21 -21.17
CA LEU A 162 -0.78 -79.33 -21.90
C LEU A 162 -1.25 -80.79 -21.82
N GLY A 163 -2.46 -81.02 -21.32
CA GLY A 163 -3.06 -82.34 -21.14
C GLY A 163 -4.27 -82.55 -22.04
N PHE A 164 -4.46 -83.78 -22.50
CA PHE A 164 -5.54 -84.24 -23.36
C PHE A 164 -6.08 -85.60 -22.87
N GLU A 165 -7.39 -85.72 -22.75
CA GLU A 165 -8.05 -87.03 -22.68
C GLU A 165 -9.01 -87.19 -23.86
N LEU A 166 -8.82 -88.24 -24.66
CA LEU A 166 -9.68 -88.58 -25.79
C LEU A 166 -10.26 -89.99 -25.62
N GLU A 167 -11.57 -90.08 -25.75
CA GLU A 167 -12.34 -91.33 -25.68
C GLU A 167 -12.70 -91.84 -27.08
N SER A 168 -13.20 -93.07 -27.15
CA SER A 168 -13.71 -93.68 -28.39
C SER A 168 -14.89 -92.96 -29.05
N SER A 169 -15.44 -91.93 -28.40
CA SER A 169 -16.51 -91.05 -28.90
C SER A 169 -15.99 -89.84 -29.69
N ALA A 170 -14.68 -89.56 -29.69
CA ALA A 170 -14.09 -88.49 -30.48
C ALA A 170 -14.15 -88.78 -31.99
N GLN A 171 -14.54 -87.78 -32.79
CA GLN A 171 -14.56 -87.94 -34.24
C GLN A 171 -13.13 -87.92 -34.83
N PRO A 172 -12.82 -88.78 -35.82
CA PRO A 172 -11.54 -88.74 -36.53
C PRO A 172 -11.36 -87.42 -37.29
N GLY A 173 -10.16 -86.85 -37.27
CA GLY A 173 -9.89 -85.57 -37.92
C GLY A 173 -8.58 -84.94 -37.47
N GLU A 174 -8.20 -83.88 -38.17
CA GLU A 174 -7.14 -82.96 -37.73
C GLU A 174 -7.81 -81.74 -37.10
N TYR A 175 -7.50 -81.50 -35.83
CA TYR A 175 -8.03 -80.41 -35.01
C TYR A 175 -6.91 -79.46 -34.62
N HIS A 176 -7.19 -78.16 -34.60
CA HIS A 176 -6.19 -77.14 -34.31
C HIS A 176 -6.74 -76.02 -33.41
N ARG A 177 -5.83 -75.39 -32.65
CA ARG A 177 -6.00 -74.08 -32.00
C ARG A 177 -4.63 -73.46 -31.76
N ASN A 178 -4.47 -72.15 -31.95
CA ASN A 178 -3.21 -71.51 -31.55
C ASN A 178 -3.29 -71.08 -30.07
N LEU A 179 -2.25 -71.43 -29.33
CA LEU A 179 -1.99 -70.99 -27.97
C LEU A 179 -1.08 -69.77 -28.02
N ILE A 180 -1.56 -68.62 -27.57
CA ILE A 180 -0.86 -67.34 -27.62
C ILE A 180 -0.21 -67.07 -26.26
N PHE A 181 1.11 -66.93 -26.26
CA PHE A 181 1.88 -66.45 -25.13
C PHE A 181 2.37 -65.03 -25.40
N THR A 182 1.91 -64.05 -24.63
CA THR A 182 2.31 -62.64 -24.79
C THR A 182 3.23 -62.23 -23.65
N LEU A 183 4.50 -62.01 -23.98
CA LEU A 183 5.50 -61.42 -23.12
C LEU A 183 5.41 -59.88 -23.22
N LEU A 184 5.23 -59.22 -22.08
CA LEU A 184 5.31 -57.77 -21.94
C LEU A 184 6.57 -57.45 -21.14
N ALA A 185 7.50 -56.72 -21.75
CA ALA A 185 8.68 -56.19 -21.07
C ALA A 185 8.30 -54.85 -20.41
N GLU A 186 8.50 -54.73 -19.10
CA GLU A 186 8.08 -53.55 -18.34
C GLU A 186 9.14 -52.44 -18.45
N ASP A 187 9.26 -51.83 -19.63
CA ASP A 187 10.37 -50.91 -19.94
C ASP A 187 10.16 -49.47 -19.46
N GLN A 188 8.94 -49.11 -19.02
CA GLN A 188 8.61 -47.78 -18.52
C GLN A 188 7.62 -47.84 -17.34
N ALA A 189 7.93 -47.11 -16.28
CA ALA A 189 7.02 -46.78 -15.20
C ALA A 189 7.05 -45.25 -14.99
N SER A 190 5.90 -44.62 -15.17
CA SER A 190 5.68 -43.19 -14.93
C SER A 190 4.91 -43.06 -13.63
N ILE A 191 5.56 -42.59 -12.56
CA ILE A 191 5.02 -42.57 -11.21
C ILE A 191 4.65 -41.14 -10.81
N GLN A 192 3.42 -40.96 -10.34
CA GLN A 192 2.95 -39.68 -9.83
C GLN A 192 3.42 -39.47 -8.39
N LEU A 193 3.96 -38.28 -8.12
CA LEU A 193 4.41 -37.85 -6.80
C LEU A 193 3.26 -37.23 -6.00
N VAL A 194 3.45 -37.19 -4.68
CA VAL A 194 2.63 -36.42 -3.74
C VAL A 194 2.76 -34.90 -4.00
N ASN A 195 1.87 -34.11 -3.40
CA ASN A 195 1.85 -32.65 -3.59
C ASN A 195 3.04 -31.92 -2.94
N GLY A 196 3.19 -30.63 -3.24
CA GLY A 196 4.29 -29.80 -2.71
C GLY A 196 4.39 -29.80 -1.18
N VAL A 197 3.27 -29.80 -0.44
CA VAL A 197 3.26 -29.83 1.03
C VAL A 197 3.86 -31.13 1.58
N GLU A 198 3.51 -32.29 1.02
CA GLU A 198 4.07 -33.57 1.47
C GLU A 198 5.54 -33.73 1.04
N ILE A 199 5.95 -33.16 -0.10
CA ILE A 199 7.37 -33.05 -0.47
C ILE A 199 8.13 -32.13 0.50
N ASN A 200 7.55 -31.00 0.94
CA ASN A 200 8.16 -30.10 1.92
C ASN A 200 8.42 -30.81 3.25
N LYS A 201 7.44 -31.56 3.76
CA LYS A 201 7.58 -32.43 4.94
C LYS A 201 8.68 -33.47 4.74
N ALA A 202 8.73 -34.12 3.57
CA ALA A 202 9.77 -35.09 3.25
C ALA A 202 11.17 -34.46 3.25
N ILE A 203 11.34 -33.26 2.69
CA ILE A 203 12.61 -32.50 2.69
C ILE A 203 13.02 -32.14 4.12
N LYS A 204 12.12 -31.54 4.91
CA LYS A 204 12.40 -31.17 6.31
C LYS A 204 12.78 -32.39 7.16
N LYS A 205 12.04 -33.50 7.03
CA LYS A 205 12.33 -34.77 7.70
C LYS A 205 13.66 -35.40 7.23
N ALA A 206 13.96 -35.33 5.94
CA ALA A 206 15.21 -35.83 5.38
C ALA A 206 16.43 -35.20 6.05
N VAL A 207 16.40 -33.87 6.23
CA VAL A 207 17.50 -33.14 6.90
C VAL A 207 17.47 -33.21 8.43
N GLY A 208 16.50 -33.93 9.01
CA GLY A 208 16.45 -34.25 10.43
C GLY A 208 15.53 -33.37 11.28
N ILE A 209 14.70 -32.51 10.66
CA ILE A 209 13.66 -31.78 11.39
C ILE A 209 12.57 -32.76 11.81
N THR A 210 12.30 -32.81 13.12
CA THR A 210 11.35 -33.76 13.74
C THR A 210 10.28 -33.08 14.62
N ASP A 211 10.44 -31.79 14.91
CA ASP A 211 9.43 -31.00 15.63
C ASP A 211 8.25 -30.70 14.69
N ALA A 212 7.05 -31.06 15.16
CA ALA A 212 5.80 -30.96 14.43
C ALA A 212 5.49 -29.51 13.98
N SER A 213 5.93 -28.48 14.72
CA SER A 213 5.66 -27.08 14.37
C SER A 213 6.22 -26.63 13.01
N TYR A 214 7.29 -27.27 12.53
CA TYR A 214 7.88 -27.03 11.21
C TYR A 214 7.32 -27.94 10.11
N LEU A 215 6.71 -29.07 10.49
CA LEU A 215 6.17 -30.09 9.58
C LEU A 215 4.68 -29.86 9.29
N ASP A 216 3.90 -29.45 10.30
CA ASP A 216 2.46 -29.19 10.18
C ASP A 216 2.19 -27.84 9.50
N ASN A 217 3.07 -26.85 9.70
CA ASN A 217 3.02 -25.57 9.00
C ASN A 217 4.24 -25.44 8.06
N PRO A 218 4.05 -25.48 6.72
CA PRO A 218 5.16 -25.36 5.79
C PRO A 218 5.87 -24.00 5.89
N LEU A 219 5.18 -22.93 6.33
CA LEU A 219 5.71 -21.57 6.38
C LEU A 219 6.58 -21.25 7.59
N THR A 220 6.62 -22.11 8.61
CA THR A 220 7.52 -21.92 9.76
C THR A 220 8.96 -22.16 9.30
N THR A 221 9.78 -21.11 9.24
CA THR A 221 11.19 -21.20 8.82
C THR A 221 11.99 -22.09 9.77
N THR A 222 12.61 -23.14 9.25
CA THR A 222 13.49 -24.03 10.02
C THR A 222 14.75 -23.32 10.52
N PRO A 223 15.46 -23.87 11.52
CA PRO A 223 16.80 -23.43 11.87
C PRO A 223 17.77 -23.48 10.66
N ASP A 224 18.89 -22.74 10.76
CA ASP A 224 19.91 -22.61 9.70
C ASP A 224 20.70 -23.93 9.51
N ASP A 225 21.27 -24.51 10.58
CA ASP A 225 21.71 -25.91 10.59
C ASP A 225 20.44 -26.79 10.69
N PRO A 226 20.14 -27.65 9.69
CA PRO A 226 21.07 -28.61 9.09
C PRO A 226 21.64 -28.26 7.70
N TRP A 227 21.56 -27.02 7.20
CA TRP A 227 22.13 -26.64 5.89
C TRP A 227 21.71 -27.57 4.72
N PRO A 228 20.42 -27.59 4.34
CA PRO A 228 19.92 -28.35 3.19
C PRO A 228 20.59 -27.92 1.87
N ASP A 229 21.18 -28.88 1.15
CA ASP A 229 21.62 -28.68 -0.23
C ASP A 229 20.46 -28.97 -1.20
N LEU A 230 19.91 -27.91 -1.79
CA LEU A 230 18.81 -27.98 -2.75
C LEU A 230 19.26 -28.28 -4.19
N ASN A 231 20.50 -28.73 -4.40
CA ASN A 231 20.93 -29.36 -5.64
C ASN A 231 20.64 -30.88 -5.62
N ILE A 232 19.36 -31.22 -5.59
CA ILE A 232 18.82 -32.56 -5.28
C ILE A 232 19.33 -33.61 -6.27
N THR A 233 19.96 -34.69 -5.77
CA THR A 233 20.45 -35.78 -6.61
C THR A 233 19.34 -36.79 -6.91
N VAL A 234 19.11 -37.09 -8.19
CA VAL A 234 18.10 -38.04 -8.67
C VAL A 234 18.79 -39.27 -9.25
N GLY A 235 18.69 -40.41 -8.56
CA GLY A 235 19.32 -41.68 -8.93
C GLY A 235 18.33 -42.76 -9.36
N ARG A 236 18.86 -43.91 -9.78
CA ARG A 236 18.10 -45.17 -9.78
C ARG A 236 18.26 -45.85 -8.43
N ASN A 237 19.49 -45.86 -7.94
CA ASN A 237 19.88 -46.41 -6.65
C ASN A 237 19.92 -45.30 -5.59
N LYS A 238 19.98 -45.75 -4.33
CA LYS A 238 20.21 -44.91 -3.15
C LYS A 238 21.55 -44.16 -3.29
N CYS A 239 21.56 -42.82 -3.20
CA CYS A 239 22.74 -42.00 -3.52
C CYS A 239 23.93 -42.17 -2.55
N SER A 240 23.70 -42.69 -1.34
CA SER A 240 24.74 -42.96 -0.34
C SER A 240 24.28 -44.02 0.65
N ASP A 241 25.16 -44.92 1.05
CA ASP A 241 24.88 -45.90 2.11
C ASP A 241 24.50 -45.25 3.45
N ASN A 242 25.00 -44.03 3.71
CA ASN A 242 24.77 -43.25 4.92
C ASN A 242 23.32 -42.73 5.08
N ILE A 243 22.47 -42.81 4.05
CA ILE A 243 21.04 -42.48 4.16
C ILE A 243 20.36 -43.50 5.12
N THR A 244 19.71 -43.00 6.18
CA THR A 244 19.05 -43.82 7.21
C THR A 244 17.54 -43.97 6.99
N LYS A 245 16.93 -44.96 7.64
CA LYS A 245 15.48 -45.24 7.49
C LYS A 245 14.63 -44.13 8.14
N GLU A 246 15.12 -43.53 9.21
CA GLU A 246 14.43 -42.52 10.01
C GLU A 246 14.24 -41.22 9.22
N ARG A 247 15.26 -40.82 8.43
CA ARG A 247 15.24 -39.67 7.53
C ARG A 247 14.52 -39.94 6.21
N THR A 248 14.32 -41.21 5.83
CA THR A 248 13.70 -41.57 4.55
C THR A 248 12.18 -41.40 4.58
N SER A 249 11.62 -40.88 3.49
CA SER A 249 10.18 -40.73 3.27
C SER A 249 9.80 -41.24 1.88
N VAL A 250 8.61 -41.81 1.72
CA VAL A 250 8.05 -42.19 0.42
C VAL A 250 7.26 -41.00 -0.12
N ILE A 251 7.54 -40.59 -1.36
CA ILE A 251 6.93 -39.43 -2.04
C ILE A 251 6.13 -39.80 -3.30
N SER A 252 5.97 -41.09 -3.59
CA SER A 252 4.99 -41.62 -4.55
C SER A 252 3.61 -41.78 -3.90
N LEU A 253 2.54 -41.77 -4.70
CA LEU A 253 1.19 -42.09 -4.21
C LEU A 253 1.11 -43.56 -3.70
N PRO A 254 0.24 -43.89 -2.72
CA PRO A 254 0.17 -45.22 -2.12
C PRO A 254 -0.05 -46.38 -3.10
N ASP A 255 -0.84 -46.15 -4.15
CA ASP A 255 -1.19 -47.18 -5.15
C ASP A 255 -0.24 -47.20 -6.38
N SER A 256 0.97 -46.65 -6.24
CA SER A 256 1.96 -46.57 -7.32
C SER A 256 2.62 -47.92 -7.63
N ASP A 257 2.82 -48.23 -8.92
CA ASP A 257 3.51 -49.46 -9.35
C ASP A 257 4.96 -49.60 -8.85
N ALA A 258 5.60 -48.48 -8.48
CA ALA A 258 6.91 -48.41 -7.84
C ALA A 258 6.96 -47.29 -6.79
N GLU A 259 7.66 -47.52 -5.68
CA GLU A 259 7.89 -46.49 -4.67
C GLU A 259 8.96 -45.48 -5.13
N VAL A 260 8.80 -44.23 -4.73
CA VAL A 260 9.80 -43.16 -4.90
C VAL A 260 10.20 -42.66 -3.53
N TYR A 261 11.49 -42.73 -3.21
CA TYR A 261 12.01 -42.35 -1.89
C TYR A 261 12.72 -41.00 -1.96
N LEU A 262 12.57 -40.20 -0.89
CA LEU A 262 13.33 -38.98 -0.64
C LEU A 262 14.00 -39.09 0.74
N SER A 263 15.29 -38.81 0.81
CA SER A 263 16.05 -38.73 2.07
C SER A 263 17.27 -37.80 1.91
N SER A 264 18.06 -37.60 2.96
CA SER A 264 19.37 -36.96 2.87
C SER A 264 20.45 -37.77 3.60
N TYR A 265 21.70 -37.42 3.33
CA TYR A 265 22.85 -37.82 4.16
C TYR A 265 23.72 -36.60 4.48
N ARG A 266 24.30 -36.60 5.68
CA ARG A 266 25.22 -35.54 6.12
C ARG A 266 26.56 -35.65 5.39
N ASN A 267 26.93 -34.60 4.68
CA ASN A 267 28.31 -34.28 4.32
C ASN A 267 28.65 -32.91 5.00
N SER A 268 29.45 -32.05 4.38
CA SER A 268 29.56 -30.63 4.79
C SER A 268 28.20 -29.89 4.75
N TRP A 269 27.27 -30.36 3.93
CA TRP A 269 25.87 -29.94 3.82
C TRP A 269 24.99 -31.20 3.82
N ASP A 270 23.70 -31.08 4.11
CA ASP A 270 22.76 -32.20 3.98
C ASP A 270 22.37 -32.43 2.53
N GLN A 271 22.96 -33.47 1.92
CA GLN A 271 22.80 -33.81 0.51
C GLN A 271 21.48 -34.55 0.29
N ILE A 272 20.51 -33.89 -0.35
CA ILE A 272 19.19 -34.48 -0.62
C ILE A 272 19.26 -35.43 -1.82
N CYS A 273 18.64 -36.60 -1.67
CA CYS A 273 18.61 -37.69 -2.63
C CYS A 273 17.17 -38.14 -2.89
N ILE A 274 16.80 -38.27 -4.16
CA ILE A 274 15.60 -38.95 -4.64
C ILE A 274 16.03 -40.19 -5.42
N TRP A 275 15.44 -41.35 -5.14
CA TRP A 275 15.70 -42.56 -5.92
C TRP A 275 14.45 -43.42 -6.10
N SER A 276 14.38 -44.10 -7.25
CA SER A 276 13.33 -45.06 -7.62
C SER A 276 13.78 -45.88 -8.82
N ASN A 277 13.14 -47.03 -9.05
CA ASN A 277 13.23 -47.75 -10.32
C ASN A 277 12.41 -47.08 -11.45
N ALA A 278 11.39 -46.27 -11.11
CA ALA A 278 10.51 -45.57 -12.07
C ALA A 278 11.30 -44.82 -13.16
N THR A 279 10.91 -44.93 -14.43
CA THR A 279 11.61 -44.26 -15.54
C THR A 279 11.31 -42.77 -15.62
N GLU A 280 10.12 -42.36 -15.18
CA GLU A 280 9.63 -40.98 -15.15
C GLU A 280 8.95 -40.69 -13.80
N LEU A 281 9.23 -39.51 -13.24
CA LEU A 281 8.66 -38.98 -12.00
C LEU A 281 7.78 -37.79 -12.36
N VAL A 282 6.46 -37.96 -12.24
CA VAL A 282 5.46 -36.96 -12.61
C VAL A 282 5.09 -36.15 -11.37
N PHE A 283 5.46 -34.88 -11.38
CA PHE A 283 5.07 -33.94 -10.34
C PHE A 283 3.57 -33.63 -10.41
N SER A 284 2.96 -33.37 -9.25
CA SER A 284 1.56 -32.97 -9.11
C SER A 284 1.23 -31.69 -9.87
N GLU A 285 -0.06 -31.45 -10.16
CA GLU A 285 -0.47 -30.16 -10.75
C GLU A 285 -0.23 -28.98 -9.80
N ASP A 286 -0.18 -29.25 -8.49
CA ASP A 286 0.08 -28.28 -7.44
C ASP A 286 1.41 -28.59 -6.72
N LEU A 287 2.39 -27.69 -6.84
CA LEU A 287 3.67 -27.72 -6.14
C LEU A 287 3.80 -26.61 -5.10
N SER A 288 2.67 -26.05 -4.67
CA SER A 288 2.67 -25.02 -3.63
C SER A 288 3.41 -25.49 -2.38
N TYR A 289 4.09 -24.56 -1.73
CA TYR A 289 4.87 -24.78 -0.50
C TYR A 289 6.08 -25.73 -0.58
N MET A 290 6.45 -26.31 -1.73
CA MET A 290 7.49 -27.36 -1.83
C MET A 290 8.81 -27.04 -1.11
N TYR A 291 9.32 -25.82 -1.22
CA TYR A 291 10.56 -25.36 -0.57
C TYR A 291 10.32 -24.30 0.52
N ALA A 292 9.05 -24.06 0.90
CA ALA A 292 8.68 -23.03 1.86
C ALA A 292 9.23 -23.31 3.25
N GLY A 293 9.55 -22.22 3.97
CA GLY A 293 10.07 -22.28 5.33
C GLY A 293 11.38 -23.06 5.48
N LEU A 294 12.16 -23.25 4.42
CA LEU A 294 13.49 -23.84 4.53
C LEU A 294 14.51 -22.75 4.89
N GLY A 295 15.07 -22.85 6.09
CA GLY A 295 16.21 -22.05 6.54
C GLY A 295 17.54 -22.69 6.17
N GLY A 296 18.57 -21.86 6.03
CA GLY A 296 19.95 -22.30 5.85
C GLY A 296 20.28 -22.93 4.49
N ILE A 297 19.49 -22.69 3.44
CA ILE A 297 19.69 -23.39 2.15
C ILE A 297 20.99 -22.97 1.45
N ASN A 298 21.48 -23.87 0.59
CA ASN A 298 22.64 -23.62 -0.28
C ASN A 298 22.34 -22.49 -1.31
N SER A 299 23.37 -22.06 -2.03
CA SER A 299 23.23 -20.94 -2.97
C SER A 299 22.39 -21.25 -4.21
N SER A 300 22.12 -22.52 -4.56
CA SER A 300 21.48 -22.87 -5.84
C SER A 300 20.48 -24.03 -5.74
N VAL A 301 19.26 -23.79 -6.25
CA VAL A 301 18.18 -24.78 -6.30
C VAL A 301 18.14 -25.44 -7.69
N ASN A 302 18.45 -26.74 -7.75
CA ASN A 302 18.58 -27.49 -9.00
C ASN A 302 18.41 -29.02 -8.78
N PHE A 303 18.48 -29.81 -9.87
CA PHE A 303 18.61 -31.26 -9.80
C PHE A 303 19.91 -31.74 -10.47
N ASN A 304 20.60 -32.67 -9.81
CA ASN A 304 21.68 -33.50 -10.34
C ASN A 304 21.16 -34.90 -10.70
N PHE A 305 21.84 -35.63 -11.58
CA PHE A 305 21.41 -36.95 -12.04
C PHE A 305 22.53 -38.00 -11.93
N ALA A 306 22.18 -39.19 -11.42
CA ALA A 306 23.07 -40.34 -11.25
C ALA A 306 22.49 -41.60 -11.93
N ASP A 307 23.25 -42.70 -12.01
CA ASP A 307 22.79 -44.02 -12.49
C ASP A 307 22.07 -44.03 -13.87
N GLY A 308 22.51 -43.19 -14.80
CA GLY A 308 21.88 -43.05 -16.11
C GLY A 308 20.52 -42.33 -16.11
N ARG A 309 20.14 -41.68 -15.00
CA ARG A 309 19.08 -40.67 -14.97
C ARG A 309 19.49 -39.44 -15.76
N SER A 310 18.49 -38.66 -16.17
CA SER A 310 18.70 -37.36 -16.82
C SER A 310 17.51 -36.44 -16.54
N LYS A 311 17.55 -35.20 -17.04
CA LYS A 311 16.41 -34.27 -17.00
C LYS A 311 15.09 -34.88 -17.49
N SER A 312 15.11 -35.83 -18.43
CA SER A 312 13.89 -36.51 -18.90
C SER A 312 13.22 -37.41 -17.85
N THR A 313 13.90 -37.71 -16.74
CA THR A 313 13.33 -38.44 -15.60
C THR A 313 12.32 -37.58 -14.83
N LEU A 314 12.39 -36.25 -14.89
CA LEU A 314 11.49 -35.36 -14.14
C LEU A 314 10.46 -34.73 -15.08
N ASN A 315 9.18 -35.00 -14.83
CA ASN A 315 8.07 -34.48 -15.63
C ASN A 315 7.24 -33.47 -14.83
N PHE A 316 7.47 -32.19 -15.10
CA PHE A 316 6.73 -31.05 -14.55
C PHE A 316 5.59 -30.56 -15.47
N LYS A 317 5.31 -31.23 -16.59
CA LYS A 317 4.44 -30.70 -17.67
C LYS A 317 2.98 -30.44 -17.27
N LYS A 318 2.53 -31.03 -16.15
CA LYS A 318 1.17 -30.83 -15.60
C LYS A 318 1.08 -29.78 -14.50
N VAL A 319 2.21 -29.23 -14.03
CA VAL A 319 2.22 -28.22 -12.97
C VAL A 319 1.49 -26.97 -13.43
N LYS A 320 0.58 -26.48 -12.58
CA LYS A 320 -0.24 -25.26 -12.76
C LYS A 320 -0.02 -24.26 -11.62
N THR A 321 0.23 -24.74 -10.41
CA THR A 321 0.28 -23.91 -9.20
C THR A 321 1.65 -23.99 -8.54
N LEU A 322 2.25 -22.82 -8.28
CA LEU A 322 3.54 -22.63 -7.61
C LEU A 322 3.40 -21.69 -6.39
N ASP A 323 2.23 -21.66 -5.76
CA ASP A 323 1.93 -20.66 -4.73
C ASP A 323 2.78 -20.94 -3.49
N HIS A 324 3.35 -19.88 -2.90
CA HIS A 324 4.22 -19.96 -1.74
C HIS A 324 5.47 -20.87 -1.91
N LEU A 325 5.88 -21.24 -3.14
CA LEU A 325 6.91 -22.26 -3.42
C LEU A 325 8.20 -22.11 -2.58
N PHE A 326 8.67 -20.87 -2.43
CA PHE A 326 9.84 -20.46 -1.63
C PHE A 326 9.48 -19.38 -0.58
N GLN A 327 8.22 -19.32 -0.12
CA GLN A 327 7.84 -18.35 0.90
C GLN A 327 8.59 -18.63 2.21
N ASN A 328 9.12 -17.58 2.83
CA ASN A 328 9.94 -17.65 4.04
C ASN A 328 11.20 -18.55 3.92
N THR A 329 11.67 -18.82 2.69
CA THR A 329 12.92 -19.57 2.42
C THR A 329 14.13 -18.66 2.53
N ILE A 330 15.13 -19.06 3.33
CA ILE A 330 16.29 -18.25 3.71
C ILE A 330 17.58 -18.99 3.40
N GLY A 331 18.47 -18.35 2.64
CA GLY A 331 19.82 -18.85 2.38
C GLY A 331 20.74 -18.80 3.62
N TYR A 332 21.73 -19.69 3.65
CA TYR A 332 22.70 -19.85 4.74
C TYR A 332 23.26 -18.53 5.29
N ASN A 333 23.28 -18.39 6.62
CA ASN A 333 23.70 -17.17 7.34
C ASN A 333 22.92 -15.89 6.94
N ASN A 334 21.63 -16.01 6.61
CA ASN A 334 20.82 -14.94 5.98
C ASN A 334 21.36 -14.46 4.62
N GLY A 335 22.19 -15.28 3.97
CA GLY A 335 22.67 -15.06 2.61
C GLY A 335 21.58 -15.27 1.56
N SER A 336 21.96 -15.10 0.30
CA SER A 336 21.07 -15.24 -0.86
C SER A 336 21.11 -16.63 -1.48
N PHE A 337 20.08 -16.94 -2.27
CA PHE A 337 20.04 -18.11 -3.15
C PHE A 337 19.53 -17.75 -4.55
N GLU A 338 19.83 -18.61 -5.53
CA GLU A 338 19.28 -18.55 -6.88
C GLU A 338 18.33 -19.73 -7.17
N ALA A 339 17.25 -19.44 -7.89
CA ALA A 339 16.25 -20.44 -8.30
C ALA A 339 16.21 -20.65 -9.83
N SER A 340 17.06 -19.94 -10.57
CA SER A 340 17.15 -19.90 -12.04
C SER A 340 17.12 -21.29 -12.72
N SER A 341 17.84 -22.26 -12.14
CA SER A 341 17.99 -23.61 -12.69
C SER A 341 16.72 -24.45 -12.57
N LEU A 342 15.89 -24.24 -11.53
CA LEU A 342 14.62 -24.93 -11.35
C LEU A 342 13.61 -24.58 -12.46
N PHE A 343 13.55 -23.31 -12.87
CA PHE A 343 12.53 -22.85 -13.84
C PHE A 343 12.76 -23.37 -15.27
N GLU A 344 13.96 -23.84 -15.57
CA GLU A 344 14.30 -24.56 -16.80
C GLU A 344 13.56 -25.93 -16.90
N TYR A 345 13.08 -26.49 -15.79
CA TYR A 345 12.22 -27.69 -15.79
C TYR A 345 10.73 -27.35 -15.98
N LEU A 346 10.29 -26.16 -15.56
CA LEU A 346 8.90 -25.69 -15.57
C LEU A 346 8.48 -24.96 -16.86
N LYS A 347 9.41 -24.76 -17.80
CA LYS A 347 9.18 -23.97 -19.04
C LYS A 347 7.99 -24.44 -19.90
N ASP A 348 7.72 -25.75 -19.92
CA ASP A 348 6.67 -26.36 -20.75
C ASP A 348 5.35 -26.55 -19.96
N SER A 349 5.32 -26.13 -18.68
CA SER A 349 4.19 -26.29 -17.77
C SER A 349 3.13 -25.18 -17.93
N PRO A 350 1.83 -25.49 -17.86
CA PRO A 350 0.75 -24.50 -17.95
C PRO A 350 0.55 -23.76 -16.61
N ILE A 351 1.55 -23.01 -16.16
CA ILE A 351 1.51 -22.30 -14.87
C ILE A 351 0.42 -21.23 -14.87
N GLU A 352 -0.59 -21.41 -14.02
CA GLU A 352 -1.74 -20.53 -13.85
C GLU A 352 -1.61 -19.63 -12.60
N SER A 353 -0.83 -20.03 -11.59
CA SER A 353 -0.65 -19.26 -10.35
C SER A 353 0.77 -19.39 -9.79
N ALA A 354 1.29 -18.28 -9.26
CA ALA A 354 2.56 -18.17 -8.54
C ALA A 354 2.45 -17.09 -7.44
N GLU A 355 1.36 -17.10 -6.69
CA GLU A 355 1.10 -16.20 -5.56
C GLU A 355 2.15 -16.39 -4.47
N SER A 356 2.65 -15.30 -3.88
CA SER A 356 3.61 -15.35 -2.76
C SER A 356 4.87 -16.21 -2.99
N ILE A 357 5.19 -16.55 -4.26
CA ILE A 357 6.18 -17.57 -4.62
C ILE A 357 7.56 -17.37 -3.97
N PHE A 358 7.98 -16.12 -3.75
CA PHE A 358 9.21 -15.72 -3.07
C PHE A 358 8.98 -14.77 -1.87
N GLU A 359 7.76 -14.69 -1.32
CA GLU A 359 7.47 -13.74 -0.24
C GLU A 359 8.35 -13.99 1.00
N ASN A 360 8.89 -12.91 1.58
CA ASN A 360 9.84 -12.86 2.70
C ASN A 360 11.14 -13.67 2.50
N SER A 361 11.46 -14.10 1.27
CA SER A 361 12.65 -14.89 0.97
C SER A 361 13.92 -14.04 0.79
N THR A 362 15.09 -14.69 0.79
CA THR A 362 16.37 -14.07 0.42
C THR A 362 16.79 -14.37 -1.02
N VAL A 363 15.84 -14.65 -1.93
CA VAL A 363 16.16 -14.92 -3.34
C VAL A 363 16.89 -13.72 -3.98
N GLN A 364 17.92 -14.01 -4.78
CA GLN A 364 18.73 -13.00 -5.48
C GLN A 364 18.66 -13.10 -7.00
N ALA A 365 18.72 -14.31 -7.54
CA ALA A 365 18.70 -14.55 -8.98
C ALA A 365 17.53 -15.44 -9.41
N VAL A 366 16.81 -14.96 -10.43
CA VAL A 366 15.56 -15.56 -10.91
C VAL A 366 15.54 -15.51 -12.45
N GLU A 367 16.60 -16.00 -13.07
CA GLU A 367 16.66 -16.11 -14.53
C GLU A 367 15.66 -17.15 -15.06
N LYS A 368 15.31 -17.07 -16.35
CA LYS A 368 14.38 -17.98 -17.04
C LYS A 368 12.94 -18.00 -16.50
N PHE A 369 12.61 -17.15 -15.54
CA PHE A 369 11.29 -17.03 -14.90
C PHE A 369 10.17 -16.52 -15.83
N ALA A 370 10.52 -15.99 -17.01
CA ALA A 370 9.60 -15.43 -18.00
C ALA A 370 8.41 -16.37 -18.33
N ASN A 371 8.64 -17.69 -18.42
CA ASN A 371 7.57 -18.65 -18.71
C ASN A 371 6.46 -18.72 -17.64
N ILE A 372 6.78 -18.35 -16.39
CA ILE A 372 5.82 -18.32 -15.27
C ILE A 372 5.04 -17.00 -15.32
N VAL A 373 5.72 -15.86 -15.25
CA VAL A 373 5.05 -14.54 -15.23
C VAL A 373 4.28 -14.21 -16.50
N ASN A 374 4.59 -14.84 -17.62
CA ASN A 374 3.87 -14.63 -18.88
C ASN A 374 2.60 -15.49 -19.02
N ARG A 375 2.38 -16.46 -18.12
CA ARG A 375 1.21 -17.37 -18.13
C ARG A 375 0.34 -17.27 -16.88
N ALA A 376 0.94 -16.96 -15.73
CA ALA A 376 0.25 -16.88 -14.45
C ALA A 376 -0.84 -15.79 -14.46
N LYS A 377 -2.03 -16.17 -14.00
CA LYS A 377 -3.19 -15.30 -13.77
C LYS A 377 -3.11 -14.60 -12.42
N ASN A 378 -2.41 -15.20 -11.46
CA ASN A 378 -2.19 -14.66 -10.12
C ASN A 378 -0.67 -14.55 -9.86
N LEU A 379 -0.22 -13.33 -9.61
CA LEU A 379 1.14 -12.95 -9.22
C LEU A 379 1.11 -12.03 -7.97
N ALA A 380 0.00 -12.05 -7.22
CA ALA A 380 -0.10 -11.30 -5.97
C ALA A 380 1.03 -11.74 -5.02
N TYR A 381 1.62 -10.77 -4.31
CA TYR A 381 2.68 -10.99 -3.32
C TYR A 381 3.96 -11.70 -3.82
N ALA A 382 4.10 -11.97 -5.13
CA ALA A 382 5.08 -12.93 -5.67
C ALA A 382 6.54 -12.70 -5.20
N PHE A 383 6.95 -11.45 -5.01
CA PHE A 383 8.28 -11.04 -4.53
C PHE A 383 8.22 -10.14 -3.28
N ARG A 384 7.11 -10.16 -2.55
CA ARG A 384 6.92 -9.28 -1.38
C ARG A 384 7.99 -9.50 -0.32
N ASN A 385 8.59 -8.43 0.18
CA ASN A 385 9.71 -8.43 1.11
C ASN A 385 10.93 -9.27 0.65
N ALA A 386 11.05 -9.60 -0.64
CA ALA A 386 12.22 -10.29 -1.18
C ALA A 386 13.44 -9.35 -1.11
N LYS A 387 14.42 -9.71 -0.26
CA LYS A 387 15.40 -8.73 0.24
C LYS A 387 16.48 -8.30 -0.75
N SER A 388 16.75 -9.06 -1.81
CA SER A 388 18.02 -8.93 -2.55
C SER A 388 17.93 -9.28 -4.04
N LEU A 389 16.88 -8.85 -4.73
CA LEU A 389 16.62 -9.10 -6.16
C LEU A 389 17.58 -8.34 -7.10
N SER A 390 18.89 -8.57 -6.98
CA SER A 390 19.91 -7.90 -7.79
C SER A 390 20.15 -8.56 -9.15
N GLN A 391 19.61 -9.75 -9.42
CA GLN A 391 19.85 -10.54 -10.65
C GLN A 391 18.54 -11.07 -11.24
N VAL A 392 17.64 -10.16 -11.62
CA VAL A 392 16.39 -10.50 -12.32
C VAL A 392 16.43 -9.97 -13.75
N ASN A 393 16.33 -10.86 -14.74
CA ASN A 393 16.15 -10.44 -16.12
C ASN A 393 14.68 -10.14 -16.43
N PHE A 394 14.32 -8.86 -16.40
CA PHE A 394 12.99 -8.35 -16.76
C PHE A 394 12.75 -8.22 -18.28
N SER A 395 13.75 -8.42 -19.15
CA SER A 395 13.61 -8.15 -20.60
C SER A 395 12.50 -8.97 -21.26
N ASP A 396 12.31 -10.21 -20.80
CA ASP A 396 11.45 -11.19 -21.46
C ASP A 396 10.06 -11.30 -20.79
N TRP A 397 9.78 -10.40 -19.85
CA TRP A 397 8.53 -10.36 -19.08
C TRP A 397 7.50 -9.54 -19.86
N ILE A 398 6.38 -10.18 -20.18
CA ILE A 398 5.22 -9.66 -20.91
C ILE A 398 4.04 -9.43 -19.97
N ILE A 399 3.80 -10.34 -19.00
CA ILE A 399 2.75 -10.20 -17.97
C ILE A 399 1.39 -9.84 -18.60
N GLY A 400 1.02 -10.53 -19.69
CA GLY A 400 -0.23 -10.27 -20.41
C GLY A 400 -1.46 -10.95 -19.82
N GLU A 401 -1.25 -12.04 -19.07
CA GLU A 401 -2.32 -12.91 -18.53
C GLU A 401 -2.65 -12.65 -17.06
N ALA A 402 -1.79 -11.94 -16.32
CA ALA A 402 -1.98 -11.69 -14.90
C ALA A 402 -3.22 -10.81 -14.64
N LEU A 403 -4.15 -11.32 -13.84
CA LEU A 403 -5.34 -10.64 -13.36
C LEU A 403 -5.07 -9.89 -12.05
N ASP A 404 -4.21 -10.44 -11.19
CA ASP A 404 -3.82 -9.83 -9.92
C ASP A 404 -2.29 -9.75 -9.78
N THR A 405 -1.80 -8.55 -9.47
CA THR A 405 -0.40 -8.25 -9.15
C THR A 405 -0.29 -7.40 -7.86
N GLN A 406 -1.27 -7.51 -6.96
CA GLN A 406 -1.30 -6.81 -5.67
C GLN A 406 -0.02 -7.09 -4.88
N SER A 407 0.61 -6.04 -4.37
CA SER A 407 1.85 -6.13 -3.59
C SER A 407 2.96 -6.99 -4.22
N MET A 408 2.98 -7.19 -5.54
CA MET A 408 3.89 -8.11 -6.24
C MET A 408 5.36 -7.89 -5.86
N PHE A 409 5.77 -6.64 -5.67
CA PHE A 409 7.11 -6.21 -5.25
C PHE A 409 7.09 -5.41 -3.92
N GLU A 410 6.01 -5.46 -3.12
CA GLU A 410 5.90 -4.66 -1.89
C GLU A 410 7.07 -4.93 -0.95
N GLY A 411 7.75 -3.90 -0.44
CA GLY A 411 8.88 -4.04 0.49
C GLY A 411 10.15 -4.69 -0.09
N SER A 412 10.20 -4.98 -1.40
CA SER A 412 11.30 -5.72 -2.02
C SER A 412 12.50 -4.84 -2.42
N GLY A 413 13.69 -5.44 -2.44
CA GLY A 413 14.95 -4.80 -2.83
C GLY A 413 15.33 -5.09 -4.28
N ILE A 414 14.78 -4.32 -5.23
CA ILE A 414 14.85 -4.60 -6.69
C ILE A 414 15.98 -3.90 -7.47
N GLY A 415 16.59 -2.84 -6.94
CA GLY A 415 17.66 -2.09 -7.63
C GLY A 415 17.19 -1.26 -8.84
N GLN A 416 16.70 -1.93 -9.89
CA GLN A 416 16.03 -1.35 -11.06
C GLN A 416 14.97 -2.31 -11.61
N ALA A 417 13.71 -1.87 -11.72
CA ALA A 417 12.64 -2.62 -12.39
C ALA A 417 12.38 -2.05 -13.79
N ILE A 418 13.10 -2.56 -14.80
CA ILE A 418 12.95 -2.14 -16.20
C ILE A 418 12.25 -3.26 -16.99
N LEU A 419 10.91 -3.26 -16.98
CA LEU A 419 10.10 -4.28 -17.63
C LEU A 419 9.73 -3.83 -19.06
N SER A 420 10.74 -3.80 -19.94
CA SER A 420 10.66 -3.24 -21.29
C SER A 420 9.57 -3.84 -22.20
N ASN A 421 9.08 -5.04 -21.89
CA ASN A 421 8.07 -5.75 -22.66
C ASN A 421 6.74 -5.98 -21.92
N ALA A 422 6.61 -5.58 -20.65
CA ALA A 422 5.42 -5.89 -19.86
C ALA A 422 4.22 -5.01 -20.26
N THR A 423 3.05 -5.64 -20.39
CA THR A 423 1.82 -4.98 -20.88
C THR A 423 0.75 -4.84 -19.81
N PHE A 424 0.62 -5.79 -18.87
CA PHE A 424 -0.43 -5.81 -17.83
C PHE A 424 -1.86 -5.75 -18.40
N ALA A 425 -2.05 -6.22 -19.65
CA ALA A 425 -3.26 -5.97 -20.44
C ALA A 425 -4.56 -6.54 -19.84
N LYS A 426 -4.48 -7.53 -18.94
CA LYS A 426 -5.63 -8.13 -18.24
C LYS A 426 -5.64 -7.85 -16.72
N THR A 427 -4.68 -7.07 -16.22
CA THR A 427 -4.48 -6.87 -14.79
C THR A 427 -5.55 -5.96 -14.20
N LYS A 428 -6.28 -6.46 -13.21
CA LYS A 428 -7.40 -5.79 -12.53
C LYS A 428 -6.97 -5.11 -11.23
N ASN A 429 -5.99 -5.67 -10.54
CA ASN A 429 -5.53 -5.20 -9.24
C ASN A 429 -4.02 -4.94 -9.25
N THR A 430 -3.63 -3.69 -9.02
CA THR A 430 -2.22 -3.28 -8.86
C THR A 430 -1.99 -2.59 -7.52
N GLU A 431 -2.93 -2.74 -6.56
CA GLU A 431 -2.80 -2.16 -5.23
C GLU A 431 -1.43 -2.50 -4.63
N LYS A 432 -0.72 -1.49 -4.14
CA LYS A 432 0.58 -1.62 -3.45
C LYS A 432 1.68 -2.34 -4.25
N MET A 433 1.52 -2.55 -5.57
CA MET A 433 2.40 -3.40 -6.40
C MET A 433 3.91 -3.15 -6.20
N PHE A 434 4.32 -1.89 -6.04
CA PHE A 434 5.70 -1.44 -5.78
C PHE A 434 5.82 -0.61 -4.49
N LYS A 435 4.85 -0.70 -3.57
CA LYS A 435 4.87 0.00 -2.28
C LYS A 435 6.09 -0.39 -1.46
N ASP A 436 6.68 0.54 -0.71
CA ASP A 436 7.86 0.33 0.14
C ASP A 436 9.08 -0.31 -0.57
N THR A 437 9.15 -0.29 -1.92
CA THR A 437 10.30 -0.86 -2.64
C THR A 437 11.59 -0.12 -2.27
N GLN A 438 12.58 -0.87 -1.77
CA GLN A 438 13.83 -0.35 -1.20
C GLN A 438 14.97 -0.43 -2.21
N SER A 439 15.94 0.47 -2.07
CA SER A 439 17.15 0.53 -2.91
C SER A 439 16.89 0.57 -4.42
N SER A 440 15.66 0.90 -4.84
CA SER A 440 15.27 1.05 -6.23
C SER A 440 15.67 2.43 -6.72
N SER A 441 16.38 2.48 -7.84
CA SER A 441 16.76 3.72 -8.52
C SER A 441 15.79 4.11 -9.65
N SER A 442 15.03 3.14 -10.19
CA SER A 442 14.10 3.38 -11.29
C SER A 442 13.09 2.24 -11.46
N ILE A 443 11.83 2.60 -11.74
CA ILE A 443 10.78 1.70 -12.25
C ILE A 443 10.35 2.21 -13.63
N GLN A 444 10.42 1.35 -14.64
CA GLN A 444 10.11 1.68 -16.04
C GLN A 444 9.26 0.59 -16.67
N LEU A 445 8.04 0.95 -17.07
CA LEU A 445 7.06 0.05 -17.69
C LEU A 445 6.63 0.64 -19.06
N PRO A 446 7.52 0.74 -20.07
CA PRO A 446 7.29 1.52 -21.27
C PRO A 446 6.16 0.99 -22.18
N LYS A 447 5.73 -0.27 -22.00
CA LYS A 447 4.63 -0.90 -22.75
C LYS A 447 3.40 -1.23 -21.91
N ALA A 448 3.38 -0.84 -20.64
CA ALA A 448 2.25 -1.16 -19.76
C ALA A 448 1.02 -0.33 -20.12
N VAL A 449 -0.12 -1.01 -20.27
CA VAL A 449 -1.42 -0.43 -20.60
C VAL A 449 -2.46 -1.05 -19.65
N PHE A 450 -2.60 -0.42 -18.48
CA PHE A 450 -3.46 -0.84 -17.38
C PHE A 450 -4.96 -0.55 -17.65
N ASP A 451 -5.47 -0.99 -18.80
CA ASP A 451 -6.85 -0.71 -19.27
C ASP A 451 -7.92 -1.47 -18.46
N GLU A 452 -7.60 -2.66 -17.93
CA GLU A 452 -8.50 -3.48 -17.12
C GLU A 452 -8.37 -3.22 -15.61
N THR A 453 -7.43 -2.36 -15.19
CA THR A 453 -7.12 -2.15 -13.77
C THR A 453 -8.19 -1.31 -13.09
N THR A 454 -8.77 -1.84 -12.01
CA THR A 454 -9.83 -1.21 -11.22
C THR A 454 -9.34 -0.63 -9.89
N ASN A 455 -8.20 -1.12 -9.36
CA ASN A 455 -7.60 -0.59 -8.13
C ASN A 455 -6.10 -0.32 -8.35
N THR A 456 -5.71 0.95 -8.17
CA THR A 456 -4.33 1.45 -8.24
C THR A 456 -3.84 2.05 -6.92
N ASN A 457 -4.60 1.86 -5.83
CA ASN A 457 -4.31 2.46 -4.54
C ASN A 457 -2.90 2.12 -4.06
N SER A 458 -2.17 3.13 -3.59
CA SER A 458 -0.83 3.00 -3.04
C SER A 458 0.21 2.30 -3.94
N MET A 459 -0.03 2.19 -5.26
CA MET A 459 0.76 1.34 -6.18
C MET A 459 2.28 1.51 -6.06
N PHE A 460 2.77 2.73 -5.82
CA PHE A 460 4.20 3.04 -5.65
C PHE A 460 4.51 3.70 -4.29
N MET A 461 3.55 3.75 -3.36
CA MET A 461 3.66 4.49 -2.11
C MET A 461 4.96 4.18 -1.36
N ASN A 462 5.68 5.20 -0.90
CA ASN A 462 6.91 5.06 -0.10
C ASN A 462 8.03 4.26 -0.81
N SER A 463 8.00 4.18 -2.15
CA SER A 463 9.10 3.66 -2.96
C SER A 463 10.30 4.61 -2.94
N THR A 464 11.52 4.07 -2.85
CA THR A 464 12.74 4.88 -3.00
C THR A 464 13.03 5.30 -4.44
N SER A 465 12.18 4.92 -5.41
CA SER A 465 12.43 5.08 -6.85
C SER A 465 12.37 6.53 -7.30
N ALA A 466 13.53 7.15 -7.49
CA ALA A 466 13.63 8.53 -7.99
C ALA A 466 13.12 8.73 -9.44
N LYS A 467 12.85 7.64 -10.17
CA LYS A 467 12.34 7.64 -11.55
C LYS A 467 11.19 6.66 -11.73
N ILE A 468 10.02 7.14 -12.15
CA ILE A 468 8.84 6.31 -12.45
C ILE A 468 8.29 6.66 -13.83
N LEU A 469 8.45 5.74 -14.80
CA LEU A 469 8.17 5.97 -16.23
C LEU A 469 7.17 4.96 -16.80
N LEU A 470 5.93 5.41 -17.05
CA LEU A 470 4.86 4.60 -17.67
C LEU A 470 4.17 5.39 -18.81
N PRO A 471 4.86 5.73 -19.91
CA PRO A 471 4.37 6.63 -20.96
C PRO A 471 3.07 6.18 -21.67
N LEU A 472 2.77 4.88 -21.66
CA LEU A 472 1.58 4.28 -22.29
C LEU A 472 0.48 3.86 -21.31
N ALA A 473 0.69 3.99 -20.00
CA ALA A 473 -0.31 3.60 -19.02
C ALA A 473 -1.52 4.56 -19.04
N THR A 474 -2.72 3.98 -18.96
CA THR A 474 -4.02 4.65 -19.12
C THR A 474 -4.81 4.74 -17.81
N PHE A 475 -4.90 3.62 -17.07
CA PHE A 475 -5.67 3.47 -15.83
C PHE A 475 -7.16 3.84 -15.97
N ALA A 476 -7.74 3.71 -17.16
CA ALA A 476 -9.05 4.26 -17.49
C ALA A 476 -10.21 3.69 -16.62
N LYS A 477 -10.11 2.42 -16.21
CA LYS A 477 -11.11 1.75 -15.34
C LYS A 477 -10.79 1.84 -13.84
N SER A 478 -9.67 2.46 -13.45
CA SER A 478 -9.30 2.53 -12.04
C SER A 478 -10.33 3.36 -11.28
N THR A 479 -10.87 2.85 -10.18
CA THR A 479 -11.81 3.57 -9.32
C THR A 479 -11.10 4.26 -8.16
N ASP A 480 -9.96 3.72 -7.72
CA ASP A 480 -9.16 4.24 -6.62
C ASP A 480 -7.68 4.40 -7.03
N ALA A 481 -7.20 5.64 -7.00
CA ALA A 481 -5.81 6.02 -7.18
C ALA A 481 -5.23 6.69 -5.92
N GLY A 482 -5.89 6.54 -4.77
CA GLY A 482 -5.47 7.11 -3.49
C GLY A 482 -4.03 6.71 -3.16
N SER A 483 -3.21 7.67 -2.70
CA SER A 483 -1.80 7.48 -2.33
C SER A 483 -0.89 6.84 -3.40
N MET A 484 -1.32 6.73 -4.68
CA MET A 484 -0.62 5.95 -5.72
C MET A 484 0.86 6.32 -5.86
N PHE A 485 1.20 7.61 -5.73
CA PHE A 485 2.57 8.14 -5.75
C PHE A 485 2.95 8.88 -4.46
N GLN A 486 2.36 8.56 -3.30
CA GLN A 486 2.66 9.22 -2.02
C GLN A 486 4.06 8.86 -1.50
N LYS A 487 4.78 9.83 -0.93
CA LYS A 487 6.11 9.68 -0.30
C LYS A 487 7.19 9.12 -1.23
N ILE A 488 7.32 9.68 -2.44
CA ILE A 488 8.31 9.25 -3.44
C ILE A 488 9.23 10.43 -3.82
N PRO A 489 10.57 10.28 -3.76
CA PRO A 489 11.53 11.33 -4.13
C PRO A 489 11.69 11.45 -5.66
N LEU A 490 10.59 11.73 -6.36
CA LEU A 490 10.53 11.77 -7.82
C LEU A 490 11.38 12.92 -8.39
N THR A 491 12.37 12.56 -9.21
CA THR A 491 13.16 13.49 -10.03
C THR A 491 12.83 13.37 -11.53
N GLU A 492 12.31 12.21 -11.96
CA GLU A 492 11.84 11.96 -13.32
C GLU A 492 10.51 11.19 -13.28
N PHE A 493 9.49 11.69 -13.97
CA PHE A 493 8.13 11.14 -13.92
C PHE A 493 7.46 11.22 -15.29
N ASN A 494 6.76 10.16 -15.70
CA ASN A 494 6.02 10.14 -16.97
C ASN A 494 4.74 9.28 -16.91
N LEU A 495 3.59 9.95 -17.00
CA LEU A 495 2.26 9.38 -17.23
C LEU A 495 1.54 10.06 -18.42
N SER A 496 2.25 10.28 -19.54
CA SER A 496 1.72 11.04 -20.68
C SER A 496 0.44 10.49 -21.32
N SER A 497 0.07 9.24 -21.04
CA SER A 497 -1.15 8.60 -21.55
C SER A 497 -2.25 8.36 -20.51
N ALA A 498 -2.03 8.70 -19.23
CA ALA A 498 -2.97 8.33 -18.17
C ALA A 498 -4.23 9.20 -18.21
N THR A 499 -5.40 8.54 -18.14
CA THR A 499 -6.71 9.20 -18.21
C THR A 499 -7.49 9.15 -16.91
N PHE A 500 -7.41 8.05 -16.14
CA PHE A 500 -8.13 7.90 -14.86
C PHE A 500 -9.65 8.16 -14.93
N THR A 501 -10.27 7.82 -16.08
CA THR A 501 -11.65 8.22 -16.42
C THR A 501 -12.70 7.86 -15.36
N ASN A 502 -12.59 6.67 -14.76
CA ASN A 502 -13.52 6.15 -13.76
C ASN A 502 -13.07 6.39 -12.30
N THR A 503 -11.98 7.13 -12.07
CA THR A 503 -11.38 7.26 -10.73
C THR A 503 -12.18 8.25 -9.87
N THR A 504 -12.69 7.77 -8.74
CA THR A 504 -13.43 8.57 -7.76
C THR A 504 -12.51 9.14 -6.68
N ASN A 505 -11.48 8.39 -6.30
CA ASN A 505 -10.55 8.74 -5.23
C ASN A 505 -9.14 9.04 -5.75
N PHE A 506 -8.71 10.31 -5.65
CA PHE A 506 -7.32 10.77 -5.86
C PHE A 506 -6.70 11.30 -4.56
N SER A 507 -7.26 10.96 -3.38
CA SER A 507 -6.74 11.48 -2.13
C SER A 507 -5.26 11.13 -1.94
N ASN A 508 -4.45 12.11 -1.52
CA ASN A 508 -3.00 11.94 -1.29
C ASN A 508 -2.16 11.51 -2.53
N PHE A 509 -2.67 11.61 -3.78
CA PHE A 509 -2.05 11.03 -5.00
C PHE A 509 -0.53 11.24 -5.14
N PHE A 510 -0.04 12.47 -4.94
CA PHE A 510 1.37 12.89 -4.95
C PHE A 510 1.80 13.50 -3.60
N LYS A 511 1.11 13.18 -2.51
CA LYS A 511 1.40 13.76 -1.19
C LYS A 511 2.82 13.44 -0.74
N GLU A 512 3.51 14.44 -0.18
CA GLU A 512 4.89 14.32 0.34
C GLU A 512 5.88 13.78 -0.72
N SER A 513 5.64 14.07 -2.01
CA SER A 513 6.43 13.54 -3.14
C SER A 513 7.01 14.61 -4.04
N GLY A 514 8.03 14.22 -4.79
CA GLY A 514 8.71 15.07 -5.78
C GLY A 514 10.09 15.51 -5.35
N HIS A 515 10.55 16.57 -6.00
CA HIS A 515 11.81 17.28 -5.80
C HIS A 515 11.67 18.60 -6.55
N TYR A 516 12.14 19.73 -6.00
CA TYR A 516 11.84 21.09 -6.50
C TYR A 516 12.11 21.36 -8.00
N THR A 517 12.86 20.50 -8.71
CA THR A 517 13.10 20.56 -10.17
C THR A 517 12.08 19.77 -11.01
N LEU A 518 11.20 18.98 -10.39
CA LEU A 518 10.29 18.06 -11.06
C LEU A 518 9.19 18.83 -11.81
N THR A 519 8.99 18.45 -13.08
CA THR A 519 7.80 18.83 -13.86
C THR A 519 6.88 17.63 -13.97
N VAL A 520 5.68 17.71 -13.39
CA VAL A 520 4.63 16.70 -13.54
C VAL A 520 3.76 17.06 -14.75
N ASN A 521 3.68 16.14 -15.71
CA ASN A 521 2.89 16.29 -16.95
C ASN A 521 1.77 15.26 -16.98
N LEU A 522 0.52 15.72 -16.95
CA LEU A 522 -0.69 14.88 -16.98
C LEU A 522 -1.65 15.35 -18.09
N PRO A 523 -1.22 15.35 -19.37
CA PRO A 523 -1.93 16.01 -20.47
C PRO A 523 -3.24 15.34 -20.90
N LYS A 524 -3.54 14.13 -20.39
CA LYS A 524 -4.78 13.39 -20.67
C LYS A 524 -5.62 13.11 -19.43
N LEU A 525 -5.25 13.65 -18.26
CA LEU A 525 -5.99 13.45 -17.02
C LEU A 525 -7.46 13.83 -17.22
N SER A 526 -8.34 12.94 -16.76
CA SER A 526 -9.76 13.20 -16.60
C SER A 526 -10.10 13.09 -15.13
N LEU A 527 -11.00 13.97 -14.70
CA LEU A 527 -11.62 13.98 -13.38
C LEU A 527 -13.12 13.71 -13.52
N ALA A 528 -13.55 13.08 -14.63
CA ALA A 528 -14.96 12.92 -14.99
C ALA A 528 -15.78 12.22 -13.89
N SER A 529 -15.20 11.22 -13.22
CA SER A 529 -15.80 10.51 -12.09
C SER A 529 -15.21 10.91 -10.72
N ALA A 530 -14.33 11.91 -10.65
CA ALA A 530 -13.65 12.27 -9.41
C ALA A 530 -14.62 12.83 -8.36
N GLU A 531 -14.52 12.33 -7.14
CA GLU A 531 -15.28 12.78 -5.96
C GLU A 531 -14.35 13.42 -4.93
N ASN A 532 -13.18 12.81 -4.69
CA ASN A 532 -12.24 13.21 -3.64
C ASN A 532 -10.84 13.52 -4.21
N LEU A 533 -10.42 14.79 -4.10
CA LEU A 533 -9.08 15.29 -4.42
C LEU A 533 -8.32 15.78 -3.16
N SER A 534 -8.76 15.38 -1.96
CA SER A 534 -8.18 15.83 -0.70
C SER A 534 -6.69 15.52 -0.61
N SER A 535 -5.89 16.50 -0.18
CA SER A 535 -4.44 16.38 -0.05
C SER A 535 -3.69 15.85 -1.30
N MET A 536 -4.27 15.93 -2.51
CA MET A 536 -3.73 15.31 -3.73
C MET A 536 -2.25 15.64 -4.00
N PHE A 537 -1.82 16.86 -3.68
CA PHE A 537 -0.44 17.34 -3.80
C PHE A 537 0.14 17.84 -2.47
N GLN A 538 -0.52 17.61 -1.33
CA GLN A 538 -0.10 18.16 -0.03
C GLN A 538 1.38 17.87 0.26
N LYS A 539 2.16 18.88 0.64
CA LYS A 539 3.61 18.78 0.92
C LYS A 539 4.44 18.23 -0.25
N SER A 540 3.94 18.30 -1.49
CA SER A 540 4.73 17.93 -2.65
C SER A 540 5.78 18.98 -2.99
N GLU A 541 6.96 18.54 -3.40
CA GLU A 541 8.05 19.40 -3.88
C GLU A 541 8.00 19.55 -5.41
N ILE A 542 6.81 19.65 -6.01
CA ILE A 542 6.69 19.78 -7.47
C ILE A 542 7.07 21.21 -7.88
N GLY A 543 8.03 21.37 -8.78
CA GLY A 543 8.43 22.68 -9.31
C GLY A 543 7.48 23.21 -10.39
N LYS A 544 6.91 22.32 -11.22
CA LYS A 544 5.90 22.68 -12.22
C LYS A 544 4.86 21.60 -12.44
N LEU A 545 3.58 22.00 -12.51
CA LEU A 545 2.45 21.13 -12.80
C LEU A 545 1.81 21.52 -14.14
N ASN A 546 1.76 20.59 -15.09
CA ASN A 546 1.07 20.76 -16.37
C ASN A 546 -0.09 19.76 -16.46
N LEU A 547 -1.32 20.25 -16.34
CA LEU A 547 -2.55 19.45 -16.45
C LEU A 547 -3.07 19.39 -17.89
N ASN A 548 -4.20 18.71 -18.09
CA ASN A 548 -4.88 18.60 -19.38
C ASN A 548 -5.36 19.98 -19.88
N SER A 549 -5.08 20.29 -21.15
CA SER A 549 -5.48 21.54 -21.81
C SER A 549 -6.92 21.52 -22.35
N SER A 550 -7.60 20.38 -22.26
CA SER A 550 -9.04 20.21 -22.51
C SER A 550 -9.82 20.08 -21.19
N PRO A 551 -11.13 20.35 -21.17
CA PRO A 551 -11.96 20.16 -20.00
C PRO A 551 -11.84 18.75 -19.40
N MET A 552 -11.49 18.68 -18.12
CA MET A 552 -11.21 17.42 -17.41
C MET A 552 -12.47 16.75 -16.86
N GLY A 553 -13.56 17.50 -16.71
CA GLY A 553 -14.72 17.13 -15.90
C GLY A 553 -14.51 17.53 -14.43
N GLY A 554 -15.10 16.76 -13.52
CA GLY A 554 -15.06 17.02 -12.07
C GLY A 554 -16.40 17.43 -11.45
N ASN A 555 -17.51 17.30 -12.19
CA ASN A 555 -18.88 17.60 -11.71
C ASN A 555 -19.35 16.78 -10.49
N HIS A 556 -18.56 15.79 -10.06
CA HIS A 556 -18.80 14.97 -8.87
C HIS A 556 -17.87 15.30 -7.70
N ILE A 557 -16.88 16.20 -7.88
CA ILE A 557 -15.91 16.55 -6.84
C ILE A 557 -16.63 17.27 -5.70
N THR A 558 -16.55 16.70 -4.50
CA THR A 558 -17.07 17.28 -3.25
C THR A 558 -15.95 17.70 -2.29
N ASP A 559 -14.77 17.09 -2.35
CA ASP A 559 -13.65 17.36 -1.44
C ASP A 559 -12.37 17.76 -2.20
N MET A 560 -11.87 18.97 -1.92
CA MET A 560 -10.56 19.49 -2.35
C MET A 560 -9.73 20.01 -1.16
N SER A 561 -10.05 19.58 0.06
CA SER A 561 -9.38 20.01 1.28
C SER A 561 -7.88 19.72 1.25
N SER A 562 -7.08 20.69 1.71
CA SER A 562 -5.61 20.62 1.71
C SER A 562 -4.95 20.23 0.38
N MET A 563 -5.64 20.32 -0.78
CA MET A 563 -5.17 19.75 -2.06
C MET A 563 -3.75 20.15 -2.43
N PHE A 564 -3.37 21.42 -2.23
CA PHE A 564 -2.02 21.96 -2.45
C PHE A 564 -1.35 22.45 -1.16
N GLN A 565 -1.85 22.08 0.01
CA GLN A 565 -1.32 22.58 1.28
C GLN A 565 0.19 22.29 1.41
N ASP A 566 0.95 23.29 1.86
CA ASP A 566 2.39 23.21 2.12
C ASP A 566 3.25 22.83 0.88
N CYS A 567 2.77 23.05 -0.35
CA CYS A 567 3.57 22.85 -1.57
C CYS A 567 4.69 23.91 -1.69
N ALA A 568 5.92 23.55 -1.31
CA ALA A 568 7.02 24.48 -1.13
C ALA A 568 7.71 24.98 -2.42
N SER A 569 7.33 24.51 -3.62
CA SER A 569 8.07 24.79 -4.87
C SER A 569 7.24 25.27 -6.06
N LEU A 570 5.92 25.23 -6.00
CA LEU A 570 5.06 25.67 -7.12
C LEU A 570 5.05 27.20 -7.25
N GLU A 571 5.29 27.71 -8.46
CA GLU A 571 5.13 29.15 -8.78
C GLU A 571 3.77 29.50 -9.40
N GLU A 572 3.10 28.55 -10.05
CA GLU A 572 1.78 28.71 -10.67
C GLU A 572 0.95 27.44 -10.50
N ILE A 573 -0.35 27.61 -10.21
CA ILE A 573 -1.36 26.55 -10.22
C ILE A 573 -2.49 26.98 -11.14
N ASP A 574 -2.78 26.17 -12.16
CA ASP A 574 -3.86 26.43 -13.11
C ASP A 574 -4.87 25.28 -13.12
N LEU A 575 -6.10 25.59 -12.70
CA LEU A 575 -7.23 24.65 -12.62
C LEU A 575 -8.38 25.01 -13.58
N HIS A 576 -8.21 25.92 -14.54
CA HIS A 576 -9.34 26.46 -15.33
C HIS A 576 -10.19 25.37 -16.04
N ASN A 577 -9.55 24.29 -16.49
CA ASN A 577 -10.19 23.15 -17.17
C ASN A 577 -10.91 22.16 -16.23
N ILE A 578 -10.91 22.41 -14.92
CA ILE A 578 -11.70 21.65 -13.94
C ILE A 578 -13.07 22.31 -13.78
N THR A 579 -14.12 21.49 -13.69
CA THR A 579 -15.40 21.87 -13.09
C THR A 579 -15.54 21.13 -11.77
N THR A 580 -16.25 21.68 -10.78
CA THR A 580 -16.50 20.97 -9.51
C THR A 580 -17.96 20.55 -9.38
N GLY A 581 -18.20 19.50 -8.59
CA GLY A 581 -19.51 19.24 -8.01
C GLY A 581 -19.85 20.25 -6.91
N PRO A 582 -20.96 20.04 -6.18
CA PRO A 582 -21.26 20.81 -4.98
C PRO A 582 -20.21 20.50 -3.92
N LEU A 583 -19.23 21.39 -3.76
CA LEU A 583 -18.13 21.21 -2.82
C LEU A 583 -18.65 21.25 -1.38
N GLU A 584 -18.21 20.30 -0.59
CA GLU A 584 -18.48 20.19 0.85
C GLU A 584 -17.27 20.67 1.66
N ASN A 585 -16.05 20.39 1.18
CA ASN A 585 -14.82 20.75 1.89
C ASN A 585 -13.71 21.29 0.96
N ILE A 586 -13.20 22.48 1.28
CA ILE A 586 -12.04 23.12 0.64
C ILE A 586 -11.08 23.75 1.66
N ALA A 587 -11.23 23.43 2.95
CA ALA A 587 -10.41 24.02 4.01
C ALA A 587 -8.92 23.78 3.74
N SER A 588 -8.09 24.80 3.98
CA SER A 588 -6.64 24.78 3.72
C SER A 588 -6.20 24.43 2.28
N MET A 589 -7.07 24.47 1.26
CA MET A 589 -6.75 23.99 -0.12
C MET A 589 -5.45 24.58 -0.69
N PHE A 590 -5.19 25.87 -0.48
CA PHE A 590 -3.96 26.58 -0.90
C PHE A 590 -3.20 27.17 0.29
N LYS A 591 -3.23 26.50 1.44
CA LYS A 591 -2.52 26.92 2.65
C LYS A 591 -1.00 26.81 2.47
N HIS A 592 -0.29 27.86 2.87
CA HIS A 592 1.16 27.95 2.96
C HIS A 592 1.89 27.60 1.66
N LEU A 593 1.75 28.45 0.65
CA LEU A 593 2.46 28.34 -0.62
C LEU A 593 3.55 29.45 -0.74
N PRO A 594 4.76 29.24 -0.19
CA PRO A 594 5.77 30.31 -0.06
C PRO A 594 6.32 30.86 -1.39
N TYR A 595 6.17 30.13 -2.51
CA TYR A 595 6.68 30.53 -3.83
C TYR A 595 5.59 30.81 -4.88
N ILE A 596 4.31 30.57 -4.58
CA ILE A 596 3.22 30.78 -5.54
C ILE A 596 3.11 32.25 -5.92
N LYS A 597 2.93 32.52 -7.21
CA LYS A 597 2.74 33.87 -7.78
C LYS A 597 1.35 34.01 -8.37
N LYS A 598 0.81 32.93 -8.95
CA LYS A 598 -0.48 32.90 -9.63
C LYS A 598 -1.28 31.63 -9.29
N ILE A 599 -2.57 31.79 -9.03
CA ILE A 599 -3.56 30.71 -8.95
C ILE A 599 -4.71 31.03 -9.93
N VAL A 600 -5.13 30.04 -10.71
CA VAL A 600 -6.37 30.08 -11.51
C VAL A 600 -7.34 29.06 -10.93
N LEU A 601 -8.48 29.54 -10.39
CA LEU A 601 -9.51 28.66 -9.85
C LEU A 601 -10.30 27.94 -10.97
N PRO A 602 -10.96 26.80 -10.66
CA PRO A 602 -11.85 26.10 -11.58
C PRO A 602 -12.86 27.04 -12.24
N SER A 603 -13.14 26.82 -13.53
CA SER A 603 -14.10 27.64 -14.30
C SER A 603 -15.52 27.54 -13.72
N VAL A 604 -15.85 26.38 -13.16
CA VAL A 604 -16.99 26.17 -12.26
C VAL A 604 -16.45 25.71 -10.91
N PHE A 605 -16.53 26.59 -9.89
CA PHE A 605 -16.11 26.32 -8.51
C PHE A 605 -17.35 26.44 -7.60
N ASN A 606 -18.17 25.40 -7.59
CA ASN A 606 -19.46 25.40 -6.91
C ASN A 606 -19.29 25.22 -5.39
N THR A 607 -19.20 26.37 -4.71
CA THR A 607 -18.99 26.51 -3.27
C THR A 607 -20.30 26.53 -2.45
N ALA A 608 -21.46 26.23 -3.07
CA ALA A 608 -22.78 26.41 -2.44
C ALA A 608 -23.06 25.53 -1.21
N ASN A 609 -22.33 24.42 -1.02
CA ASN A 609 -22.45 23.55 0.15
C ASN A 609 -21.27 23.71 1.13
N VAL A 610 -20.27 24.53 0.82
CA VAL A 610 -19.10 24.74 1.69
C VAL A 610 -19.50 25.59 2.89
N THR A 611 -19.24 25.07 4.09
CA THR A 611 -19.45 25.79 5.36
C THR A 611 -18.15 26.29 5.98
N ASP A 612 -17.02 25.63 5.67
CA ASP A 612 -15.69 25.96 6.19
C ASP A 612 -14.73 26.39 5.07
N PHE A 613 -14.34 27.67 5.11
CA PHE A 613 -13.35 28.30 4.23
C PHE A 613 -12.03 28.57 4.96
N SER A 614 -11.82 27.97 6.14
CA SER A 614 -10.67 28.31 6.97
C SER A 614 -9.35 28.01 6.29
N TYR A 615 -8.40 28.95 6.44
CA TYR A 615 -7.07 28.90 5.84
C TYR A 615 -7.02 28.71 4.30
N LEU A 616 -8.12 28.97 3.56
CA LEU A 616 -8.22 28.64 2.12
C LEU A 616 -7.02 29.10 1.28
N LEU A 617 -6.55 30.33 1.49
CA LEU A 617 -5.39 30.93 0.79
C LEU A 617 -4.28 31.40 1.76
N SER A 618 -4.31 30.99 3.03
CA SER A 618 -3.44 31.55 4.08
C SER A 618 -1.94 31.38 3.81
N ASP A 619 -1.11 32.35 4.22
CA ASP A 619 0.36 32.31 4.22
C ASP A 619 1.03 32.18 2.83
N SER A 620 0.28 32.44 1.75
CA SER A 620 0.80 32.44 0.38
C SER A 620 1.40 33.81 0.02
N ILE A 621 2.44 34.23 0.75
CA ILE A 621 2.91 35.63 0.81
C ILE A 621 3.35 36.27 -0.52
N ARG A 622 3.61 35.48 -1.56
CA ARG A 622 4.01 35.92 -2.91
C ARG A 622 2.89 35.90 -3.95
N LEU A 623 1.70 35.42 -3.57
CA LEU A 623 0.55 35.35 -4.46
C LEU A 623 0.16 36.76 -4.91
N ALA A 624 0.27 37.03 -6.21
CA ALA A 624 0.00 38.34 -6.82
C ALA A 624 -1.17 38.30 -7.80
N THR A 625 -1.66 37.12 -8.18
CA THR A 625 -2.74 36.95 -9.15
C THR A 625 -3.64 35.79 -8.75
N LEU A 626 -4.93 36.07 -8.59
CA LEU A 626 -5.99 35.08 -8.37
C LEU A 626 -7.04 35.23 -9.49
N GLU A 627 -6.92 34.41 -10.53
CA GLU A 627 -7.90 34.36 -11.62
C GLU A 627 -9.10 33.49 -11.20
N ASN A 628 -10.30 33.84 -11.69
CA ASN A 628 -11.59 33.26 -11.28
C ASN A 628 -11.92 33.41 -9.78
N GLY A 629 -11.31 34.38 -9.07
CA GLY A 629 -11.62 34.68 -7.66
C GLY A 629 -13.11 34.96 -7.41
N ASP A 630 -13.82 35.54 -8.39
CA ASP A 630 -15.26 35.81 -8.34
C ASP A 630 -16.15 34.57 -8.11
N LYS A 631 -15.60 33.36 -8.35
CA LYS A 631 -16.27 32.08 -8.15
C LYS A 631 -16.30 31.62 -6.68
N ILE A 632 -15.51 32.23 -5.78
CA ILE A 632 -15.61 31.98 -4.35
C ILE A 632 -16.89 32.64 -3.81
N LYS A 633 -17.90 31.85 -3.46
CA LYS A 633 -19.17 32.32 -2.86
C LYS A 633 -19.26 31.87 -1.40
N LEU A 634 -19.63 32.78 -0.50
CA LEU A 634 -19.68 32.54 0.95
C LEU A 634 -21.13 32.43 1.48
N THR A 635 -22.10 32.17 0.60
CA THR A 635 -23.54 32.13 0.92
C THR A 635 -23.88 31.14 2.03
N SER A 636 -23.15 30.02 2.08
CA SER A 636 -23.31 28.94 3.07
C SER A 636 -22.17 28.90 4.10
N ALA A 637 -21.22 29.84 4.02
CA ALA A 637 -20.07 29.88 4.92
C ALA A 637 -20.52 30.17 6.36
N THR A 638 -20.02 29.39 7.31
CA THR A 638 -20.12 29.64 8.75
C THR A 638 -18.76 30.02 9.35
N ASN A 639 -17.67 29.50 8.77
CA ASN A 639 -16.30 29.73 9.21
C ASN A 639 -15.44 30.30 8.06
N THR A 640 -14.90 31.51 8.24
CA THR A 640 -13.92 32.15 7.33
C THR A 640 -12.60 32.49 8.03
N ASN A 641 -12.33 31.82 9.16
CA ASN A 641 -11.15 32.00 9.99
C ASN A 641 -9.84 31.85 9.18
N HIS A 642 -8.98 32.87 9.19
CA HIS A 642 -7.73 32.94 8.40
C HIS A 642 -7.88 32.77 6.87
N MET A 643 -9.08 32.91 6.27
CA MET A 643 -9.33 32.59 4.85
C MET A 643 -8.36 33.26 3.85
N PHE A 644 -8.05 34.56 4.04
CA PHE A 644 -7.07 35.33 3.25
C PHE A 644 -5.86 35.76 4.09
N TYR A 645 -5.53 35.03 5.15
CA TYR A 645 -4.47 35.40 6.09
C TYR A 645 -3.09 35.58 5.43
N ASN A 646 -2.42 36.69 5.73
CA ASN A 646 -1.02 36.95 5.36
C ASN A 646 -0.76 36.87 3.84
N LEU A 647 -1.53 37.66 3.07
CA LEU A 647 -1.39 37.83 1.62
C LEU A 647 -0.94 39.26 1.23
N PRO A 648 0.28 39.70 1.60
CA PRO A 648 0.74 41.06 1.34
C PRO A 648 0.98 41.39 -0.14
N SER A 649 1.10 40.38 -1.03
CA SER A 649 1.28 40.58 -2.48
C SER A 649 -0.03 40.56 -3.27
N LEU A 650 -1.15 40.13 -2.67
CA LEU A 650 -2.44 40.07 -3.34
C LEU A 650 -3.21 41.37 -3.07
N ASP A 651 -3.63 42.03 -4.15
CA ASP A 651 -4.46 43.23 -4.10
C ASP A 651 -5.93 42.82 -4.14
N ILE A 652 -6.61 42.90 -3.00
CA ILE A 652 -7.95 42.32 -2.82
C ILE A 652 -9.07 43.13 -3.51
N LYS A 653 -8.76 44.30 -4.09
CA LYS A 653 -9.74 45.19 -4.76
C LYS A 653 -10.57 44.46 -5.83
N ASP A 654 -9.96 43.50 -6.53
CA ASP A 654 -10.57 42.79 -7.65
C ASP A 654 -11.55 41.69 -7.19
N PHE A 655 -11.45 41.27 -5.91
CA PHE A 655 -12.31 40.24 -5.32
C PHE A 655 -13.32 40.78 -4.30
N ILE A 656 -12.98 41.78 -3.48
CA ILE A 656 -13.76 42.17 -2.29
C ILE A 656 -15.24 42.50 -2.59
N ASN A 657 -15.53 43.09 -3.75
CA ASN A 657 -16.89 43.44 -4.19
C ASN A 657 -17.76 42.23 -4.58
N HIS A 658 -17.17 41.05 -4.73
CA HIS A 658 -17.87 39.80 -5.09
C HIS A 658 -18.26 38.94 -3.87
N ILE A 659 -17.92 39.40 -2.66
CA ILE A 659 -18.23 38.70 -1.41
C ILE A 659 -19.71 38.84 -1.06
N GLU A 660 -20.36 37.69 -0.91
CA GLU A 660 -21.77 37.54 -0.52
C GLU A 660 -21.85 36.45 0.55
N SER A 661 -22.49 36.74 1.69
CA SER A 661 -22.58 35.85 2.85
C SER A 661 -23.84 36.12 3.67
N GLU A 662 -24.31 35.12 4.41
CA GLU A 662 -25.43 35.25 5.37
C GLU A 662 -25.07 34.70 6.76
N ASN A 663 -24.44 33.52 6.82
CA ASN A 663 -24.38 32.67 8.02
C ASN A 663 -23.02 32.64 8.74
N ILE A 664 -22.09 33.55 8.44
CA ILE A 664 -20.75 33.54 9.03
C ILE A 664 -20.83 33.84 10.53
N THR A 665 -20.19 33.02 11.36
CA THR A 665 -20.11 33.17 12.82
C THR A 665 -18.70 33.45 13.33
N ASP A 666 -17.67 32.94 12.63
CA ASP A 666 -16.25 33.24 12.87
C ASP A 666 -15.59 33.80 11.61
N ALA A 667 -15.11 35.04 11.70
CA ALA A 667 -14.34 35.75 10.68
C ALA A 667 -12.97 36.23 11.21
N ALA A 668 -12.47 35.62 12.29
CA ALA A 668 -11.20 36.02 12.88
C ALA A 668 -10.04 35.87 11.89
N TYR A 669 -9.17 36.87 11.87
CA TYR A 669 -7.99 36.94 10.99
C TYR A 669 -8.30 36.87 9.48
N MET A 670 -9.58 37.00 9.04
CA MET A 670 -10.01 36.74 7.66
C MET A 670 -9.20 37.52 6.61
N PHE A 671 -8.89 38.79 6.86
CA PHE A 671 -8.11 39.67 5.97
C PHE A 671 -6.79 40.17 6.60
N TYR A 672 -6.27 39.44 7.60
CA TYR A 672 -5.03 39.78 8.30
C TYR A 672 -3.87 39.99 7.32
N ARG A 673 -3.17 41.13 7.42
CA ARG A 673 -2.01 41.49 6.58
C ARG A 673 -2.24 41.28 5.07
N THR A 674 -3.43 41.66 4.60
CA THR A 674 -3.74 41.78 3.17
C THR A 674 -3.70 43.24 2.70
N THR A 675 -3.79 43.47 1.39
CA THR A 675 -3.67 44.81 0.81
C THR A 675 -4.79 45.13 -0.16
N SER A 676 -5.09 46.43 -0.31
CA SER A 676 -5.84 46.97 -1.44
C SER A 676 -5.17 48.24 -1.94
N SER A 677 -4.95 48.36 -3.25
CA SER A 677 -4.42 49.59 -3.84
C SER A 677 -5.45 50.72 -3.92
N GLN A 678 -6.71 50.45 -3.59
CA GLN A 678 -7.85 51.38 -3.67
C GLN A 678 -8.60 51.45 -2.33
N ASN A 679 -9.50 52.43 -2.20
CA ASN A 679 -10.47 52.46 -1.12
C ASN A 679 -11.34 51.19 -1.18
N VAL A 680 -11.61 50.59 -0.03
CA VAL A 680 -12.44 49.39 0.11
C VAL A 680 -13.70 49.75 0.86
N THR A 681 -14.86 49.66 0.22
CA THR A 681 -16.16 49.64 0.89
C THR A 681 -16.61 48.18 1.01
N ILE A 682 -16.91 47.73 2.23
CA ILE A 682 -17.45 46.41 2.47
C ILE A 682 -18.84 46.31 1.80
N PRO A 683 -19.11 45.31 0.93
CA PRO A 683 -20.35 45.27 0.16
C PRO A 683 -21.57 44.96 1.03
N THR A 684 -22.73 45.51 0.68
CA THR A 684 -24.02 45.23 1.36
C THR A 684 -24.47 43.77 1.30
N ALA A 685 -23.85 42.97 0.42
CA ALA A 685 -24.05 41.53 0.28
C ALA A 685 -23.26 40.70 1.30
N PHE A 686 -22.22 41.26 1.94
CA PHE A 686 -21.48 40.60 3.01
C PHE A 686 -22.20 40.84 4.35
N LYS A 687 -23.16 39.97 4.70
CA LYS A 687 -23.85 40.08 5.98
C LYS A 687 -22.93 39.65 7.11
N THR A 688 -22.92 40.49 8.15
CA THR A 688 -22.01 40.42 9.29
C THR A 688 -22.74 40.33 10.63
N HIS A 689 -24.07 40.43 10.63
CA HIS A 689 -24.91 40.45 11.85
C HIS A 689 -24.77 39.18 12.70
N ASN A 690 -24.49 38.02 12.10
CA ASN A 690 -24.29 36.74 12.78
C ASN A 690 -22.84 36.50 13.27
N ILE A 691 -21.88 37.37 12.92
CA ILE A 691 -20.47 37.15 13.24
C ILE A 691 -20.23 37.45 14.72
N SER A 692 -19.93 36.39 15.47
CA SER A 692 -19.56 36.48 16.88
C SER A 692 -18.10 36.86 17.09
N ASN A 693 -17.19 36.37 16.24
CA ASN A 693 -15.75 36.60 16.36
C ASN A 693 -15.20 37.42 15.19
N MET A 694 -14.75 38.65 15.47
CA MET A 694 -14.06 39.53 14.52
C MET A 694 -12.59 39.79 14.91
N GLN A 695 -12.01 38.98 15.80
CA GLN A 695 -10.63 39.14 16.27
C GLN A 695 -9.65 39.27 15.10
N SER A 696 -8.87 40.35 15.07
CA SER A 696 -7.83 40.63 14.07
C SER A 696 -8.30 40.57 12.60
N MET A 697 -9.61 40.69 12.33
CA MET A 697 -10.19 40.50 11.00
C MET A 697 -9.52 41.37 9.92
N PHE A 698 -9.16 42.62 10.25
CA PHE A 698 -8.44 43.57 9.39
C PHE A 698 -7.09 44.03 10.01
N ASN A 699 -6.52 43.25 10.92
CA ASN A 699 -5.22 43.57 11.53
C ASN A 699 -4.14 43.61 10.44
N GLY A 700 -3.44 44.71 10.32
CA GLY A 700 -2.46 44.95 9.26
C GLY A 700 -3.04 45.21 7.86
N PHE A 701 -4.35 45.41 7.71
CA PHE A 701 -4.99 45.63 6.40
C PHE A 701 -4.54 46.95 5.75
N ARG A 702 -3.74 46.88 4.68
CA ARG A 702 -3.18 48.07 4.01
C ARG A 702 -4.11 48.58 2.91
N THR A 703 -4.85 49.66 3.19
CA THR A 703 -5.70 50.38 2.21
C THR A 703 -5.67 51.90 2.43
N PRO A 704 -5.88 52.74 1.39
CA PRO A 704 -6.12 54.17 1.57
C PRO A 704 -7.41 54.53 2.33
N SER A 705 -8.42 53.65 2.37
CA SER A 705 -9.61 53.83 3.21
C SER A 705 -10.39 52.52 3.32
N LEU A 706 -10.79 52.13 4.54
CA LEU A 706 -11.63 50.99 4.84
C LEU A 706 -13.01 51.47 5.33
N ASP A 707 -14.01 51.35 4.47
CA ASP A 707 -15.38 51.74 4.73
C ASP A 707 -16.22 50.52 5.13
N ILE A 708 -16.52 50.45 6.42
CA ILE A 708 -17.31 49.40 7.08
C ILE A 708 -18.75 49.85 7.33
N SER A 709 -19.24 50.90 6.65
CA SER A 709 -20.57 51.47 6.88
C SER A 709 -21.74 50.50 6.65
N ASN A 710 -21.51 49.42 5.91
CA ASN A 710 -22.48 48.34 5.66
C ASN A 710 -22.38 47.17 6.68
N MET A 711 -21.43 47.21 7.63
CA MET A 711 -21.27 46.14 8.63
C MET A 711 -22.29 46.27 9.76
N GLN A 712 -22.66 45.12 10.31
CA GLN A 712 -23.58 44.91 11.41
C GLN A 712 -22.83 44.12 12.52
N PHE A 713 -23.24 44.33 13.77
CA PHE A 713 -22.46 43.90 14.94
C PHE A 713 -23.34 43.24 16.02
N ASP A 714 -24.55 42.83 15.66
CA ASP A 714 -25.59 42.37 16.61
C ASP A 714 -25.14 41.14 17.44
N SER A 715 -24.43 40.19 16.83
CA SER A 715 -23.90 38.99 17.49
C SER A 715 -22.46 39.08 18.01
N VAL A 716 -21.74 40.18 17.74
CA VAL A 716 -20.28 40.23 18.01
C VAL A 716 -19.97 40.19 19.50
N THR A 717 -19.04 39.33 19.90
CA THR A 717 -18.52 39.24 21.28
C THR A 717 -17.14 39.86 21.40
N THR A 718 -16.34 39.84 20.33
CA THR A 718 -14.97 40.37 20.32
C THR A 718 -14.60 41.03 18.99
N MET A 719 -13.95 42.19 19.08
CA MET A 719 -13.24 42.86 17.97
C MET A 719 -11.75 43.03 18.28
N GLU A 720 -11.17 42.13 19.06
CA GLU A 720 -9.79 42.28 19.55
C GLU A 720 -8.78 42.43 18.42
N GLU A 721 -7.98 43.50 18.48
CA GLU A 721 -7.01 43.88 17.44
C GLU A 721 -7.58 43.99 16.01
N MET A 722 -8.91 44.11 15.84
CA MET A 722 -9.58 44.07 14.53
C MET A 722 -9.02 45.07 13.50
N PHE A 723 -8.60 46.26 13.94
CA PHE A 723 -7.98 47.31 13.10
C PHE A 723 -6.55 47.65 13.55
N SER A 724 -5.87 46.73 14.26
CA SER A 724 -4.50 46.92 14.73
C SER A 724 -3.54 47.10 13.55
N GLY A 725 -2.50 47.91 13.76
CA GLY A 725 -1.30 47.89 12.93
C GLY A 725 -0.37 46.74 13.34
N ILE A 726 0.56 46.38 12.45
CA ILE A 726 1.53 45.31 12.73
C ILE A 726 2.75 45.87 13.45
N THR A 727 2.93 45.48 14.71
CA THR A 727 4.09 45.85 15.53
C THR A 727 5.26 44.88 15.32
N ILE A 728 5.98 45.03 14.19
CA ILE A 728 7.22 44.29 13.91
C ILE A 728 8.39 44.88 14.72
N LYS A 729 9.30 44.03 15.21
CA LYS A 729 10.55 44.49 15.86
C LYS A 729 11.42 45.27 14.87
N SER A 730 12.00 46.39 15.34
CA SER A 730 12.76 47.31 14.49
C SER A 730 13.99 46.70 13.77
N SER A 731 14.48 45.55 14.23
CA SER A 731 15.59 44.81 13.63
C SER A 731 15.22 44.02 12.36
N GLU A 732 13.93 43.85 12.05
CA GLU A 732 13.43 43.02 10.94
C GLU A 732 12.70 43.85 9.87
N MET A 733 12.66 45.18 10.01
CA MET A 733 11.87 46.08 9.17
C MET A 733 12.53 46.38 7.82
N THR A 734 11.76 46.25 6.74
CA THR A 734 11.98 46.98 5.48
C THR A 734 11.24 48.33 5.52
N LEU A 735 11.58 49.26 4.61
CA LEU A 735 10.88 50.56 4.55
C LEU A 735 9.38 50.44 4.23
N ASP A 736 8.94 49.34 3.63
CA ASP A 736 7.53 49.10 3.31
C ASP A 736 6.69 48.67 4.54
N ASP A 737 7.31 48.12 5.59
CA ASP A 737 6.62 47.56 6.75
C ASP A 737 5.93 48.61 7.65
N TYR A 738 6.29 49.89 7.52
CA TYR A 738 5.63 51.02 8.20
C TYR A 738 4.16 51.27 7.77
N ASN A 739 3.62 50.49 6.84
CA ASN A 739 2.37 50.81 6.13
C ASN A 739 1.21 49.81 6.37
N TYR A 740 1.36 48.82 7.25
CA TYR A 740 0.32 47.83 7.53
C TYR A 740 -0.71 48.33 8.55
N SER A 741 -1.56 49.27 8.14
CA SER A 741 -2.85 49.63 8.76
C SER A 741 -3.72 50.41 7.76
N ALA A 742 -5.03 50.47 7.97
CA ALA A 742 -5.91 51.24 7.08
C ALA A 742 -5.68 52.75 7.30
N LYS A 743 -5.52 53.55 6.24
CA LYS A 743 -5.24 55.00 6.41
C LYS A 743 -6.43 55.78 6.99
N GLN A 744 -7.64 55.30 6.72
CA GLN A 744 -8.90 55.83 7.22
C GLN A 744 -9.84 54.64 7.46
N ILE A 745 -10.69 54.74 8.48
CA ILE A 745 -11.75 53.78 8.77
C ILE A 745 -13.07 54.55 8.85
N ILE A 746 -14.10 54.10 8.14
CA ILE A 746 -15.42 54.76 8.08
C ILE A 746 -16.47 53.83 8.70
N TRP A 747 -16.96 54.19 9.88
CA TRP A 747 -17.98 53.45 10.63
C TRP A 747 -19.40 53.68 10.06
N PRO A 748 -20.36 52.77 10.33
CA PRO A 748 -21.78 53.01 10.09
C PRO A 748 -22.31 54.29 10.75
N THR A 749 -23.28 54.93 10.11
CA THR A 749 -23.90 56.16 10.63
C THR A 749 -25.05 55.84 11.60
N GLY A 750 -25.19 56.63 12.66
CA GLY A 750 -26.29 56.50 13.63
C GLY A 750 -25.88 55.79 14.92
N THR A 751 -26.81 55.04 15.52
CA THR A 751 -26.53 54.18 16.68
C THR A 751 -26.30 52.75 16.18
N ILE A 752 -25.16 52.18 16.54
CA ILE A 752 -24.73 50.82 16.20
C ILE A 752 -25.03 49.92 17.40
N ASN A 753 -25.69 48.78 17.18
CA ASN A 753 -25.91 47.78 18.23
C ASN A 753 -24.77 46.76 18.26
N ALA A 754 -24.16 46.59 19.43
CA ALA A 754 -23.18 45.55 19.70
C ALA A 754 -23.39 45.02 21.15
N PRO A 755 -24.60 44.52 21.48
CA PRO A 755 -25.02 44.28 22.88
C PRO A 755 -24.26 43.13 23.56
N ASN A 756 -23.58 42.28 22.79
CA ASN A 756 -22.82 41.13 23.26
C ASN A 756 -21.29 41.38 23.33
N LEU A 757 -20.83 42.57 22.90
CA LEU A 757 -19.41 42.90 22.78
C LEU A 757 -18.78 43.10 24.16
N THR A 758 -17.87 42.20 24.54
CA THR A 758 -17.18 42.24 25.84
C THR A 758 -15.81 42.92 25.78
N SER A 759 -15.14 42.87 24.62
CA SER A 759 -13.75 43.33 24.47
C SER A 759 -13.50 44.10 23.16
N LEU A 760 -12.91 45.28 23.31
CA LEU A 760 -12.26 46.06 22.25
C LEU A 760 -10.73 46.08 22.42
N ARG A 761 -10.17 45.09 23.15
CA ARG A 761 -8.74 45.06 23.49
C ARG A 761 -7.88 45.19 22.23
N GLY A 762 -7.02 46.20 22.23
CA GLY A 762 -6.09 46.49 21.13
C GLY A 762 -6.72 46.90 19.80
N LEU A 763 -8.00 47.33 19.73
CA LEU A 763 -8.72 47.62 18.47
C LEU A 763 -7.89 48.42 17.44
N TYR A 764 -7.17 49.46 17.88
CA TYR A 764 -6.27 50.28 17.06
C TYR A 764 -4.79 50.19 17.50
N LYS A 765 -4.39 49.15 18.22
CA LYS A 765 -3.00 48.97 18.68
C LYS A 765 -1.99 49.09 17.53
N GLY A 766 -0.84 49.69 17.78
CA GLY A 766 0.26 49.80 16.80
C GLY A 766 -0.06 50.61 15.54
N HIS A 767 -1.15 51.38 15.51
CA HIS A 767 -1.65 51.97 14.27
C HIS A 767 -0.74 53.09 13.74
N HIS A 768 -0.50 53.09 12.42
CA HIS A 768 0.48 53.98 11.81
C HIS A 768 -0.09 55.30 11.30
N TYR A 769 -1.32 55.31 10.78
CA TYR A 769 -1.89 56.49 10.13
C TYR A 769 -2.93 57.27 10.95
N LEU A 770 -3.67 56.61 11.85
CA LEU A 770 -4.79 57.19 12.57
C LEU A 770 -4.31 58.35 13.45
N THR A 771 -4.82 59.55 13.17
CA THR A 771 -4.60 60.76 13.99
C THR A 771 -5.85 61.18 14.76
N GLN A 772 -7.01 60.57 14.50
CA GLN A 772 -8.26 60.89 15.19
C GLN A 772 -8.97 59.60 15.61
N ALA A 773 -9.27 59.48 16.90
CA ALA A 773 -10.05 58.39 17.47
C ALA A 773 -11.44 58.94 17.85
N ILE A 774 -12.40 58.82 16.95
CA ILE A 774 -13.79 59.23 17.16
C ILE A 774 -14.65 57.98 17.04
N PHE A 775 -15.28 57.56 18.14
CA PHE A 775 -16.16 56.40 18.11
C PHE A 775 -17.57 56.76 17.61
N PRO A 776 -18.19 55.91 16.77
CA PRO A 776 -19.63 56.01 16.51
C PRO A 776 -20.40 55.70 17.80
N LYS A 777 -21.69 56.06 17.84
CA LYS A 777 -22.53 55.73 18.99
C LYS A 777 -22.81 54.22 19.02
N LEU A 778 -22.13 53.51 19.92
CA LEU A 778 -22.17 52.07 20.09
C LEU A 778 -22.96 51.72 21.36
N ASN A 779 -23.92 50.81 21.21
CA ASN A 779 -24.70 50.25 22.31
C ASN A 779 -24.03 48.95 22.79
N THR A 780 -23.21 49.06 23.83
CA THR A 780 -22.25 48.05 24.31
C THR A 780 -22.48 47.69 25.78
N THR A 781 -23.63 47.10 26.07
CA THR A 781 -24.14 46.84 27.44
C THR A 781 -23.32 45.88 28.31
N VAL A 782 -22.29 45.24 27.76
CA VAL A 782 -21.45 44.23 28.46
C VAL A 782 -19.94 44.43 28.21
N LEU A 783 -19.53 45.61 27.73
CA LEU A 783 -18.14 45.92 27.39
C LEU A 783 -17.30 46.15 28.65
N THR A 784 -16.35 45.24 28.92
CA THR A 784 -15.50 45.25 30.13
C THR A 784 -14.03 45.54 29.84
N ASP A 785 -13.51 45.25 28.64
CA ASP A 785 -12.08 45.41 28.30
C ASP A 785 -11.82 46.45 27.17
N LEU A 786 -11.10 47.54 27.53
CA LEU A 786 -10.55 48.56 26.61
C LEU A 786 -9.00 48.56 26.58
N SER A 787 -8.36 47.54 27.11
CA SER A 787 -6.91 47.47 27.28
C SER A 787 -6.19 47.57 25.93
N PHE A 788 -5.03 48.24 25.89
CA PHE A 788 -4.18 48.43 24.72
C PHE A 788 -4.82 49.15 23.50
N ILE A 789 -6.08 49.62 23.59
CA ILE A 789 -6.88 50.02 22.41
C ILE A 789 -6.22 51.10 21.54
N PHE A 790 -5.44 52.02 22.13
CA PHE A 790 -4.67 53.06 21.44
C PHE A 790 -3.15 52.94 21.63
N SER A 791 -2.66 51.81 22.11
CA SER A 791 -1.23 51.63 22.43
C SER A 791 -0.34 51.66 21.19
N ASN A 792 0.89 52.16 21.34
CA ASN A 792 1.98 52.14 20.36
C ASN A 792 1.66 52.81 19.00
N PHE A 793 0.86 53.87 19.01
CA PHE A 793 0.63 54.71 17.82
C PHE A 793 1.94 55.36 17.36
N THR A 794 2.28 55.28 16.07
CA THR A 794 3.47 55.97 15.53
C THR A 794 3.20 57.43 15.15
N ASN A 795 1.94 57.78 14.87
CA ASN A 795 1.49 59.15 14.65
C ASN A 795 0.89 59.76 15.92
N SER A 796 0.97 61.09 16.06
CA SER A 796 0.27 61.79 17.15
C SER A 796 -1.24 61.78 16.96
N LEU A 797 -1.96 61.45 18.03
CA LEU A 797 -3.41 61.59 18.13
C LEU A 797 -3.75 63.08 18.33
N THR A 798 -4.44 63.67 17.35
CA THR A 798 -4.88 65.07 17.32
C THR A 798 -6.33 65.27 17.74
N LYS A 799 -7.13 64.19 17.79
CA LYS A 799 -8.48 64.21 18.35
C LYS A 799 -8.82 62.87 19.02
N LEU A 800 -9.45 62.94 20.19
CA LEU A 800 -10.01 61.80 20.92
C LEU A 800 -11.46 62.13 21.31
N ASP A 801 -12.40 61.26 20.95
CA ASP A 801 -13.82 61.38 21.29
C ASP A 801 -14.39 59.98 21.54
N LEU A 802 -14.58 59.67 22.83
CA LEU A 802 -15.13 58.40 23.31
C LEU A 802 -16.61 58.51 23.66
N THR A 803 -17.27 59.64 23.42
CA THR A 803 -18.68 59.87 23.81
C THR A 803 -19.68 58.96 23.10
N GLY A 804 -19.24 58.29 22.02
CA GLY A 804 -19.97 57.22 21.35
C GLY A 804 -19.98 55.87 22.08
N LEU A 805 -19.04 55.60 22.99
CA LEU A 805 -18.95 54.33 23.73
C LEU A 805 -19.67 54.42 25.08
N ASP A 806 -20.50 53.43 25.41
CA ASP A 806 -20.88 53.19 26.80
C ASP A 806 -19.69 52.56 27.53
N THR A 807 -19.06 53.34 28.40
CA THR A 807 -17.88 52.96 29.20
C THR A 807 -18.24 52.58 30.64
N SER A 808 -19.52 52.65 31.01
CA SER A 808 -19.97 52.45 32.40
C SER A 808 -19.72 51.05 32.97
N HIS A 809 -19.49 50.04 32.11
CA HIS A 809 -19.21 48.66 32.50
C HIS A 809 -17.72 48.27 32.35
N VAL A 810 -16.84 49.19 31.95
CA VAL A 810 -15.42 48.91 31.70
C VAL A 810 -14.69 48.65 33.02
N GLU A 811 -14.04 47.49 33.12
CA GLU A 811 -13.31 47.03 34.31
C GLU A 811 -11.80 47.28 34.19
N THR A 812 -11.26 47.33 32.97
CA THR A 812 -9.83 47.48 32.70
C THR A 812 -9.54 48.42 31.52
N VAL A 813 -8.55 49.30 31.73
CA VAL A 813 -7.94 50.18 30.73
C VAL A 813 -6.42 50.00 30.69
N GLU A 814 -5.96 48.76 30.97
CA GLU A 814 -4.54 48.39 30.98
C GLU A 814 -3.85 48.86 29.69
N SER A 815 -2.76 49.63 29.82
CA SER A 815 -1.94 50.11 28.71
C SER A 815 -2.71 50.86 27.61
N MET A 816 -3.91 51.41 27.89
CA MET A 816 -4.83 51.99 26.89
C MET A 816 -4.16 52.98 25.93
N PHE A 817 -3.24 53.81 26.44
CA PHE A 817 -2.46 54.81 25.71
C PHE A 817 -0.93 54.61 25.89
N ALA A 818 -0.48 53.39 26.15
CA ALA A 818 0.94 53.09 26.32
C ALA A 818 1.70 53.33 25.00
N GLY A 819 2.71 54.19 25.02
CA GLY A 819 3.51 54.57 23.85
C GLY A 819 2.82 55.57 22.91
N THR A 820 1.68 56.15 23.29
CA THR A 820 0.90 57.06 22.44
C THR A 820 1.40 58.50 22.54
N HIS A 821 1.43 59.21 21.41
CA HIS A 821 1.71 60.65 21.37
C HIS A 821 0.41 61.44 21.21
N PHE A 822 0.23 62.51 21.98
CA PHE A 822 -0.94 63.39 21.96
C PHE A 822 -0.60 64.77 21.42
N THR A 823 -1.54 65.34 20.68
CA THR A 823 -1.57 66.73 20.20
C THR A 823 -3.04 67.17 20.16
N LEU A 824 -3.74 66.96 21.29
CA LEU A 824 -5.15 67.30 21.48
C LEU A 824 -5.30 68.81 21.78
N ASP A 825 -6.48 69.22 22.24
CA ASP A 825 -6.69 70.53 22.85
C ASP A 825 -5.66 70.80 23.97
N VAL A 826 -5.40 72.07 24.28
CA VAL A 826 -4.44 72.49 25.31
C VAL A 826 -5.21 73.03 26.52
N PRO A 827 -5.15 72.39 27.71
CA PRO A 827 -4.38 71.18 28.05
C PRO A 827 -5.00 69.88 27.50
N THR A 828 -4.16 68.88 27.22
CA THR A 828 -4.62 67.55 26.76
C THR A 828 -5.47 66.89 27.85
N LYS A 829 -6.79 66.82 27.64
CA LYS A 829 -7.75 66.29 28.60
C LYS A 829 -8.27 64.91 28.20
N ILE A 830 -8.30 63.97 29.15
CA ILE A 830 -8.87 62.63 28.98
C ILE A 830 -10.08 62.48 29.92
N SER A 831 -11.24 62.12 29.37
CA SER A 831 -12.51 62.06 30.10
C SER A 831 -13.43 60.98 29.51
N PHE A 832 -13.80 60.00 30.34
CA PHE A 832 -14.77 58.93 30.06
C PHE A 832 -15.15 58.25 31.39
N ASP A 833 -16.20 57.41 31.41
CA ASP A 833 -16.61 56.73 32.65
C ASP A 833 -15.56 55.68 33.04
N THR A 834 -15.05 55.84 34.26
CA THR A 834 -14.02 55.00 34.88
C THR A 834 -14.50 54.42 36.21
N SER A 835 -15.78 54.64 36.57
CA SER A 835 -16.33 54.31 37.88
C SER A 835 -16.31 52.83 38.24
N ASN A 836 -16.26 51.92 37.26
CA ASN A 836 -16.11 50.47 37.45
C ASN A 836 -14.71 49.94 37.08
N VAL A 837 -13.75 50.81 36.75
CA VAL A 837 -12.38 50.41 36.43
C VAL A 837 -11.61 50.04 37.70
N HIS A 838 -11.06 48.84 37.72
CA HIS A 838 -10.24 48.32 38.82
C HIS A 838 -8.74 48.31 38.48
N ASN A 839 -8.39 48.28 37.19
CA ASN A 839 -7.02 48.18 36.68
C ASN A 839 -6.70 49.31 35.69
N MET A 840 -5.70 50.14 36.03
CA MET A 840 -5.12 51.19 35.17
C MET A 840 -3.62 50.97 34.91
N HIS A 841 -3.11 49.75 35.11
CA HIS A 841 -1.69 49.41 34.89
C HIS A 841 -1.18 49.92 33.52
N ASN A 842 0.00 50.55 33.49
CA ASN A 842 0.64 51.08 32.28
C ASN A 842 -0.18 52.08 31.43
N MET A 843 -1.33 52.62 31.87
CA MET A 843 -2.27 53.33 30.98
C MET A 843 -1.62 54.43 30.11
N PHE A 844 -0.63 55.17 30.64
CA PHE A 844 0.15 56.19 29.92
C PHE A 844 1.67 55.90 29.89
N TYR A 845 2.08 54.64 30.04
CA TYR A 845 3.48 54.18 29.95
C TYR A 845 4.13 54.70 28.66
N TYR A 846 5.24 55.44 28.73
CA TYR A 846 5.93 56.10 27.60
C TYR A 846 5.10 57.12 26.79
N ALA A 847 3.96 57.60 27.30
CA ALA A 847 3.13 58.59 26.61
C ALA A 847 3.80 59.98 26.47
N LYS A 848 3.36 60.77 25.49
CA LYS A 848 3.83 62.15 25.23
C LYS A 848 2.66 63.10 25.01
N SER A 849 2.72 64.32 25.52
CA SER A 849 1.84 65.42 25.09
C SER A 849 2.66 66.56 24.48
N SER A 850 2.15 67.20 23.44
CA SER A 850 2.84 68.29 22.72
C SER A 850 3.02 69.57 23.54
N ASP A 851 2.11 69.84 24.48
CA ASP A 851 2.18 70.96 25.44
C ASP A 851 2.87 70.57 26.76
N GLY A 852 3.00 69.27 27.01
CA GLY A 852 3.45 68.72 28.28
C GLY A 852 2.42 68.75 29.41
N LEU A 853 1.14 69.04 29.16
CA LEU A 853 0.08 68.94 30.17
C LEU A 853 -0.79 67.69 29.91
N LEU A 854 -1.19 66.99 30.96
CA LEU A 854 -2.19 65.92 30.92
C LEU A 854 -3.21 66.13 32.04
N ASP A 855 -4.45 66.46 31.67
CA ASP A 855 -5.58 66.62 32.58
C ASP A 855 -6.38 65.32 32.67
N LEU A 856 -6.32 64.67 33.85
CA LEU A 856 -7.03 63.44 34.20
C LEU A 856 -8.07 63.68 35.31
N SER A 857 -8.40 64.94 35.60
CA SER A 857 -9.21 65.31 36.77
C SER A 857 -10.66 64.83 36.72
N ASP A 858 -11.18 64.49 35.53
CA ASP A 858 -12.51 63.91 35.32
C ASP A 858 -12.58 62.40 35.63
N LEU A 859 -11.44 61.68 35.72
CA LEU A 859 -11.45 60.23 35.90
C LEU A 859 -11.81 59.84 37.34
N ASN A 860 -12.83 58.99 37.48
CA ASN A 860 -13.25 58.44 38.76
C ASN A 860 -12.42 57.20 39.09
N VAL A 861 -11.34 57.40 39.85
CA VAL A 861 -10.44 56.31 40.27
C VAL A 861 -10.85 55.62 41.58
N SER A 862 -12.03 55.90 42.13
CA SER A 862 -12.40 55.43 43.48
C SER A 862 -12.49 53.91 43.64
N ASN A 863 -12.67 53.14 42.56
CA ASN A 863 -12.63 51.68 42.56
C ASN A 863 -11.33 51.07 42.01
N VAL A 864 -10.36 51.91 41.59
CA VAL A 864 -9.08 51.46 41.06
C VAL A 864 -8.22 50.87 42.18
N THR A 865 -7.68 49.68 41.94
CA THR A 865 -6.82 48.96 42.88
C THR A 865 -5.36 48.90 42.43
N ASP A 866 -5.11 48.97 41.10
CA ASP A 866 -3.78 48.96 40.49
C ASP A 866 -3.55 50.18 39.59
N MET A 867 -2.53 50.96 39.94
CA MET A 867 -2.01 52.13 39.21
C MET A 867 -0.49 51.99 38.94
N SER A 868 0.04 50.77 38.96
CA SER A 868 1.47 50.56 38.73
C SER A 868 1.88 51.00 37.31
N ASN A 869 3.04 51.63 37.21
CA ASN A 869 3.60 52.17 35.96
C ASN A 869 2.69 53.15 35.18
N LEU A 870 1.65 53.73 35.83
CA LEU A 870 0.62 54.53 35.17
C LEU A 870 1.17 55.69 34.34
N VAL A 871 2.17 56.41 34.88
CA VAL A 871 2.86 57.55 34.27
C VAL A 871 4.36 57.26 34.26
N TYR A 872 4.75 56.08 33.80
CA TYR A 872 6.15 55.65 33.68
C TYR A 872 6.83 56.20 32.40
N CYS A 873 8.05 56.72 32.52
CA CYS A 873 8.92 57.20 31.44
C CYS A 873 8.23 58.11 30.40
N THR A 874 7.37 59.00 30.87
CA THR A 874 6.59 59.92 30.03
C THR A 874 7.33 61.21 29.70
N TRP A 875 6.89 61.87 28.63
CA TRP A 875 7.31 63.24 28.27
C TRP A 875 6.31 64.31 28.76
N ILE A 876 5.55 64.01 29.82
CA ILE A 876 4.57 64.94 30.41
C ILE A 876 5.29 65.83 31.43
N VAL A 877 4.94 67.12 31.47
CA VAL A 877 5.52 68.16 32.33
C VAL A 877 4.60 68.49 33.52
N THR A 878 3.29 68.37 33.35
CA THR A 878 2.28 68.59 34.41
C THR A 878 1.18 67.54 34.29
N VAL A 879 0.83 66.89 35.40
CA VAL A 879 -0.32 65.98 35.49
C VAL A 879 -1.33 66.52 36.49
N ASP A 880 -2.62 66.52 36.14
CA ASP A 880 -3.71 66.90 37.03
C ASP A 880 -4.52 65.68 37.50
N LEU A 881 -4.46 65.40 38.80
CA LEU A 881 -5.13 64.32 39.52
C LEU A 881 -6.09 64.86 40.59
N THR A 882 -6.53 66.13 40.49
CA THR A 882 -7.23 66.82 41.59
C THR A 882 -8.53 66.13 42.04
N GLY A 883 -9.25 65.49 41.12
CA GLY A 883 -10.48 64.75 41.39
C GLY A 883 -10.29 63.33 41.95
N TRP A 884 -9.06 62.85 42.13
CA TRP A 884 -8.79 61.44 42.41
C TRP A 884 -8.97 61.08 43.89
N ASP A 885 -9.76 60.05 44.14
CA ASP A 885 -9.89 59.39 45.45
C ASP A 885 -9.18 58.04 45.41
N THR A 886 -7.94 58.01 45.89
CA THR A 886 -7.06 56.84 45.77
C THR A 886 -7.16 55.87 46.95
N ARG A 887 -8.21 55.98 47.80
CA ARG A 887 -8.34 55.19 49.02
C ARG A 887 -8.34 53.66 48.81
N ASN A 888 -8.75 53.18 47.64
CA ASN A 888 -8.80 51.76 47.32
C ASN A 888 -7.58 51.25 46.54
N VAL A 889 -6.64 52.13 46.18
CA VAL A 889 -5.42 51.76 45.46
C VAL A 889 -4.48 50.99 46.37
N THR A 890 -4.09 49.80 45.94
CA THR A 890 -3.16 48.91 46.67
C THR A 890 -1.79 48.81 46.02
N ASN A 891 -1.69 49.12 44.72
CA ASN A 891 -0.46 49.08 43.95
C ASN A 891 -0.20 50.43 43.24
N MET A 892 0.87 51.11 43.63
CA MET A 892 1.43 52.32 42.99
C MET A 892 2.92 52.11 42.63
N ALA A 893 3.37 50.85 42.47
CA ALA A 893 4.74 50.55 42.09
C ALA A 893 5.11 51.27 40.79
N GLU A 894 6.28 51.93 40.79
CA GLU A 894 6.86 52.61 39.63
C GLU A 894 5.95 53.69 38.96
N MET A 895 4.89 54.16 39.64
CA MET A 895 3.83 55.00 39.06
C MET A 895 4.34 56.24 38.30
N PHE A 896 5.41 56.89 38.77
CA PHE A 896 6.03 58.05 38.12
C PHE A 896 7.51 57.80 37.72
N ARG A 897 7.95 56.53 37.69
CA ARG A 897 9.36 56.16 37.50
C ARG A 897 9.87 56.61 36.13
N ASP A 898 11.08 57.17 36.13
CA ASP A 898 11.80 57.68 34.95
C ASP A 898 11.04 58.75 34.11
N SER A 899 9.93 59.33 34.62
CA SER A 899 9.21 60.47 34.01
C SER A 899 9.93 61.80 34.24
N ASN A 900 11.14 61.92 33.70
CA ASN A 900 12.11 62.98 34.05
C ASN A 900 11.66 64.41 33.67
N TYR A 901 10.69 64.55 32.76
CA TYR A 901 10.13 65.83 32.33
C TYR A 901 9.06 66.39 33.28
N LEU A 902 8.49 65.55 34.15
CA LEU A 902 7.36 65.90 35.00
C LEU A 902 7.84 66.78 36.16
N LYS A 903 7.23 67.96 36.27
CA LYS A 903 7.58 69.02 37.24
C LYS A 903 6.53 69.21 38.31
N THR A 904 5.26 69.10 37.94
CA THR A 904 4.12 69.43 38.81
C THR A 904 3.06 68.34 38.73
N ILE A 905 2.62 67.86 39.89
CA ILE A 905 1.49 66.93 40.03
C ILE A 905 0.45 67.63 40.88
N TYR A 906 -0.73 67.93 40.32
CA TYR A 906 -1.83 68.54 41.06
C TYR A 906 -2.71 67.46 41.71
N VAL A 907 -3.04 67.66 42.98
CA VAL A 907 -3.93 66.76 43.75
C VAL A 907 -4.83 67.57 44.69
N SER A 908 -5.89 66.95 45.19
CA SER A 908 -6.63 67.43 46.37
C SER A 908 -6.37 66.52 47.59
N GLU A 909 -7.00 66.80 48.74
CA GLU A 909 -6.80 66.01 49.97
C GLU A 909 -7.44 64.59 49.88
N SER A 910 -8.13 64.23 48.78
CA SER A 910 -8.61 62.85 48.53
C SER A 910 -7.54 61.91 47.99
N PHE A 911 -6.39 62.43 47.54
CA PHE A 911 -5.25 61.60 47.18
C PHE A 911 -4.56 61.11 48.46
N VAL A 912 -4.72 59.82 48.76
CA VAL A 912 -4.19 59.14 49.95
C VAL A 912 -3.49 57.84 49.58
N THR A 913 -2.47 57.46 50.35
CA THR A 913 -1.68 56.24 50.14
C THR A 913 -1.91 55.17 51.21
N THR A 914 -2.97 55.30 52.01
CA THR A 914 -3.20 54.51 53.23
C THR A 914 -3.38 53.01 53.04
N ASN A 915 -3.85 52.58 51.86
CA ASN A 915 -4.04 51.17 51.52
C ASN A 915 -2.98 50.63 50.53
N VAL A 916 -1.98 51.46 50.18
CA VAL A 916 -0.91 51.08 49.24
C VAL A 916 0.04 50.07 49.92
N THR A 917 0.18 48.90 49.31
CA THR A 917 1.05 47.80 49.78
C THR A 917 2.24 47.55 48.86
N LYS A 918 2.17 48.02 47.61
CA LYS A 918 3.27 48.00 46.64
C LYS A 918 3.52 49.41 46.15
N SER A 919 4.74 49.91 46.32
CA SER A 919 5.14 51.27 45.93
C SER A 919 6.61 51.35 45.53
N ASP A 920 7.21 50.20 45.19
CA ASP A 920 8.62 50.10 44.83
C ASP A 920 8.93 51.02 43.65
N GLY A 921 9.99 51.82 43.78
CA GLY A 921 10.44 52.72 42.72
C GLY A 921 9.46 53.82 42.30
N ILE A 922 8.42 54.14 43.07
CA ILE A 922 7.35 55.11 42.69
C ILE A 922 7.88 56.43 42.12
N PHE A 923 8.94 57.00 42.71
CA PHE A 923 9.65 58.20 42.23
C PHE A 923 11.11 57.92 41.83
N HIS A 924 11.43 56.70 41.38
CA HIS A 924 12.79 56.39 40.93
C HIS A 924 13.14 57.12 39.63
N SER A 925 14.38 57.61 39.50
CA SER A 925 14.92 58.02 38.20
C SER A 925 16.39 57.69 38.01
N SER A 926 16.69 57.20 36.81
CA SER A 926 18.02 56.88 36.31
C SER A 926 18.82 58.13 35.88
N TYR A 927 18.16 59.30 35.76
CA TYR A 927 18.74 60.53 35.22
C TYR A 927 18.52 61.77 36.13
N GLY A 928 17.89 61.59 37.30
CA GLY A 928 17.41 62.67 38.16
C GLY A 928 16.05 63.22 37.71
N ILE A 929 15.31 63.84 38.64
CA ILE A 929 13.94 64.34 38.37
C ILE A 929 13.83 65.84 38.60
N SER A 930 12.82 66.45 37.97
CA SER A 930 12.48 67.86 38.11
C SER A 930 11.16 68.12 38.86
N PHE A 931 10.63 67.13 39.60
CA PHE A 931 9.46 67.32 40.47
C PHE A 931 9.74 68.40 41.51
N VAL A 932 8.83 69.36 41.64
CA VAL A 932 8.85 70.36 42.72
C VAL A 932 7.44 70.40 43.34
N GLY A 933 7.35 70.02 44.60
CA GLY A 933 6.12 70.13 45.40
C GLY A 933 5.67 71.59 45.55
N GLY A 934 4.40 71.80 45.88
CA GLY A 934 3.77 73.12 45.88
C GLY A 934 4.39 74.17 46.84
N ASN A 935 5.24 73.74 47.77
CA ASN A 935 5.98 74.60 48.71
C ASN A 935 7.51 74.54 48.48
N GLY A 936 7.96 74.01 47.34
CA GLY A 936 9.36 74.01 46.91
C GLY A 936 10.17 72.75 47.23
N THR A 937 9.54 71.66 47.69
CA THR A 937 10.23 70.38 47.90
C THR A 937 10.65 69.75 46.56
N THR A 938 11.96 69.74 46.28
CA THR A 938 12.53 69.12 45.07
C THR A 938 12.79 67.62 45.27
N ALA A 939 12.41 66.78 44.30
CA ALA A 939 12.78 65.36 44.30
C ALA A 939 14.23 65.12 43.83
N THR A 940 14.84 64.05 44.35
CA THR A 940 16.18 63.58 43.97
C THR A 940 16.14 62.37 43.02
N GLY A 941 14.99 61.69 42.91
CA GLY A 941 14.84 60.46 42.12
C GLY A 941 15.02 59.19 42.94
N SER A 942 14.89 59.27 44.26
CA SER A 942 15.03 58.16 45.21
C SER A 942 13.95 58.13 46.29
N GLU A 943 12.97 59.03 46.21
CA GLU A 943 11.88 59.19 47.16
C GLU A 943 10.92 57.98 47.15
N ASP A 944 10.45 57.61 48.35
CA ASP A 944 9.46 56.56 48.55
C ASP A 944 8.03 57.12 48.61
N ILE A 945 7.07 56.23 48.88
CA ILE A 945 5.63 56.53 49.01
C ILE A 945 5.32 57.61 50.06
N THR A 946 6.20 57.89 51.03
CA THR A 946 5.95 58.91 52.05
C THR A 946 5.95 60.33 51.47
N TYR A 947 6.55 60.53 50.29
CA TYR A 947 6.57 61.80 49.56
C TYR A 947 5.35 62.00 48.64
N ALA A 948 4.53 60.96 48.43
CA ALA A 948 3.29 61.01 47.65
C ALA A 948 2.15 61.67 48.45
N ARG A 949 2.32 62.96 48.74
CA ARG A 949 1.39 63.82 49.49
C ARG A 949 1.52 65.28 49.07
N ILE A 950 0.52 66.10 49.41
CA ILE A 950 0.56 67.56 49.27
C ILE A 950 1.73 68.12 50.07
N ASP A 951 2.58 68.91 49.41
CA ASP A 951 3.71 69.61 50.02
C ASP A 951 3.22 70.69 51.00
N LYS A 952 3.65 70.62 52.27
CA LYS A 952 3.22 71.52 53.35
C LYS A 952 4.45 71.99 54.15
N PRO A 953 4.46 73.23 54.71
CA PRO A 953 5.57 73.70 55.53
C PRO A 953 5.92 72.73 56.67
N GLY A 954 7.15 72.21 56.67
CA GLY A 954 7.63 71.22 57.65
C GLY A 954 7.19 69.77 57.39
N GLN A 955 6.46 69.50 56.31
CA GLN A 955 6.05 68.15 55.87
C GLN A 955 6.29 68.02 54.36
N PRO A 956 7.52 67.65 53.92
CA PRO A 956 7.87 67.64 52.51
C PRO A 956 6.98 66.66 51.73
N GLY A 957 6.47 67.09 50.58
CA GLY A 957 5.69 66.26 49.65
C GLY A 957 5.97 66.69 48.21
N LEU A 958 5.68 65.83 47.24
CA LEU A 958 5.94 66.12 45.83
C LEU A 958 4.71 66.60 45.05
N PHE A 959 3.56 66.75 45.71
CA PHE A 959 2.32 67.18 45.07
C PHE A 959 1.96 68.63 45.41
N THR A 960 1.32 69.30 44.47
CA THR A 960 0.80 70.67 44.60
C THR A 960 -0.70 70.61 44.82
N LYS A 961 -1.20 71.31 45.85
CA LYS A 961 -2.65 71.42 46.07
C LYS A 961 -3.29 72.30 45.01
N LYS A 962 -4.40 71.84 44.44
CA LYS A 962 -5.27 72.60 43.52
C LYS A 962 -6.69 72.69 44.07
#